data_AF-A0A250IFQ4-F1
#
_entry.id   AF-A0A250IFQ4-F1
#
_cell.length_a   1.000
_cell.length_b   1.000
_cell.length_c   1.000
_cell.angle_alpha   90.00
_cell.angle_beta   90.00
_cell.angle_gamma   90.00
#
_symmetry.space_group_name_H-M   'P 1'
#
loop_
_entity.id
_entity.type
_entity.pdbx_description
1 polymer ?
#
loop_
_entity_poly.entity_id
_entity_poly.type
_entity_poly.pdbx_seq_one_letter_code
_entity_poly.pdbx_strand_id
1 'polypeptide(L)'
;MDHSLSRVEGRVMGNRWGVGRAWMCLVVVWLSCDGRWNSLDVLAQGSGCQALSCAEQGLDCGTAIDGCGGVLHCGTCRVGETCGGGGRPNVCGLAPCTPSTCESLGAHCGDIPDGCGGHLRCGICHPPDTCGGGGTPYVCGRTPCTPTTCEARGKNCGTVSDDCAGTLECGTCPDGETCGGGGSPNVCGPATCTPTTCAALGKNCGSISDGCGGTLECGTCASDMTCGAGGVPNVCGKPPCMPVTCSSMGQECGLLPDGCEETLLDCGTCPGDSTCGGGPAPNTCGPASCNPTTCVALGKNCGLVSNGCGGLLDCGACYGHDTCGGGGVANVCGSAQCQPDTCAELGKNCGLVPDGCGGILECGTCSGGATCGGGGVANVCASTTCRPYTCGQLGRTCGTVSDGCGGTIECGTCAAGESCGGGGVANVCYQPQPVCMDQDLGSTLPVSLKGSTANVRDDHLASCGGQGAPDRSYAWRAPHAGVFTFDTARSAMRTLVSVRREDCLGEELACATSGISYGGGARVAVSLTAGQRVLVIVDSPRSGDFSSGDFELHIHERTPTEAGSCFDGADNDGDRWVDCADTDCQAEPLCDGRGCSDVNLGSALPVTYQGDTVHSGDGFQGTCGALLQPDRGHLWTAPRAGTFVFDTQGSDANALYVLTGCRGRELACAASQGSGQAGAASVKLTLEKGQTVLVVVDGMARSDRGAPIRYTLRISEHGAHAPR
;
A
#
# COMPACT_ATOMS: atom_id res chain seq x y z
N MET A 1 35.90 8.68 64.41
CA MET A 1 35.31 10.02 64.22
C MET A 1 33.87 9.76 63.86
N ASP A 2 33.01 10.13 64.80
CA ASP A 2 31.65 9.65 65.04
C ASP A 2 30.59 10.55 64.40
N HIS A 3 29.41 9.96 64.12
CA HIS A 3 28.04 10.53 64.18
C HIS A 3 27.73 11.85 63.42
N SER A 4 26.54 12.19 62.89
CA SER A 4 25.18 11.64 62.76
C SER A 4 24.28 12.77 62.21
N LEU A 5 23.04 12.43 61.80
CA LEU A 5 21.81 13.27 61.91
C LEU A 5 21.74 14.58 61.06
N SER A 6 20.74 14.96 60.26
CA SER A 6 19.30 14.71 60.04
C SER A 6 18.56 16.07 60.06
N ARG A 7 17.76 16.34 59.01
CA ARG A 7 16.41 16.94 58.96
C ARG A 7 16.13 18.29 59.67
N VAL A 8 15.36 19.18 59.02
CA VAL A 8 14.06 19.76 59.48
C VAL A 8 13.61 20.99 58.65
N GLU A 9 12.43 20.83 58.01
CA GLU A 9 11.22 21.68 57.87
C GLU A 9 11.18 23.18 57.45
N GLY A 10 10.09 23.51 56.73
CA GLY A 10 9.35 24.81 56.80
C GLY A 10 8.91 25.39 55.43
N ARG A 11 7.67 25.14 54.93
CA ARG A 11 6.44 25.99 54.95
C ARG A 11 6.57 27.37 54.27
N VAL A 12 5.63 28.03 53.57
CA VAL A 12 4.20 27.89 53.17
C VAL A 12 3.84 29.17 52.34
N MET A 13 2.83 29.12 51.45
CA MET A 13 2.10 30.25 50.79
C MET A 13 2.89 31.14 49.79
N GLY A 14 2.35 31.67 48.69
CA GLY A 14 0.99 31.74 48.16
C GLY A 14 0.94 32.70 46.95
N ASN A 15 -0.02 32.46 46.06
CA ASN A 15 -0.69 33.37 45.10
C ASN A 15 0.05 34.56 44.43
N ARG A 16 0.26 34.42 43.11
CA ARG A 16 -0.50 35.09 42.02
C ARG A 16 -0.51 36.64 41.95
N TRP A 17 0.04 37.22 40.88
CA TRP A 17 -0.60 38.13 39.85
C TRP A 17 0.41 39.07 39.14
N GLY A 18 0.40 39.04 37.78
CA GLY A 18 0.77 40.11 36.82
C GLY A 18 2.25 40.53 36.77
N VAL A 19 2.92 40.81 35.66
CA VAL A 19 2.55 41.34 34.34
C VAL A 19 3.78 41.09 33.45
N GLY A 20 3.65 40.67 32.18
CA GLY A 20 4.85 40.46 31.35
C GLY A 20 4.67 39.86 29.95
N ARG A 21 3.57 40.16 29.24
CA ARG A 21 3.45 39.89 27.79
C ARG A 21 3.61 41.21 27.03
N ALA A 22 4.84 41.60 26.72
CA ALA A 22 5.12 42.71 25.79
C ALA A 22 6.57 42.75 25.23
N TRP A 23 7.42 41.75 25.48
CA TRP A 23 8.86 41.81 25.13
C TRP A 23 9.34 40.60 24.33
N MET A 24 8.62 40.21 23.26
CA MET A 24 9.08 39.14 22.36
C MET A 24 8.68 39.35 20.88
N CYS A 25 8.45 40.59 20.45
CA CYS A 25 8.14 40.91 19.04
C CYS A 25 9.12 41.88 18.36
N LEU A 26 10.30 42.15 18.94
CA LEU A 26 11.19 43.22 18.42
C LEU A 26 12.68 42.83 18.26
N VAL A 27 12.99 41.56 18.01
CA VAL A 27 14.39 41.12 17.69
C VAL A 27 14.52 40.45 16.32
N VAL A 28 13.43 40.18 15.59
CA VAL A 28 13.49 39.44 14.31
C VAL A 28 13.73 40.34 13.08
N VAL A 29 13.80 41.66 13.23
CA VAL A 29 13.79 42.60 12.07
C VAL A 29 15.15 43.30 11.81
N TRP A 30 16.28 42.87 12.40
CA TRP A 30 17.56 43.59 12.24
C TRP A 30 18.81 42.80 11.81
N LEU A 31 18.67 41.56 11.32
CA LEU A 31 19.81 40.83 10.73
C LEU A 31 19.52 40.38 9.29
N SER A 32 19.13 41.34 8.46
CA SER A 32 18.98 41.17 7.01
C SER A 32 19.75 42.29 6.31
N CYS A 33 21.09 42.20 6.30
CA CYS A 33 22.01 42.88 5.38
C CYS A 33 23.46 42.64 5.82
N ASP A 34 24.02 41.47 5.50
CA ASP A 34 25.45 41.37 5.17
C ASP A 34 25.70 40.08 4.37
N GLY A 35 26.19 40.25 3.14
CA GLY A 35 26.29 39.21 2.12
C GLY A 35 27.37 38.18 2.38
N ARG A 36 27.04 37.11 3.10
CA ARG A 36 27.77 35.83 3.05
C ARG A 36 26.79 34.65 2.99
N TRP A 37 26.42 34.26 1.77
CA TRP A 37 25.68 33.01 1.52
C TRP A 37 26.65 31.98 0.97
N ASN A 38 27.19 31.15 1.87
CA ASN A 38 27.75 29.84 1.55
C ASN A 38 27.68 29.00 2.83
N SER A 39 26.50 28.45 3.11
CA SER A 39 26.25 27.30 4.01
C SER A 39 24.73 27.13 4.28
N LEU A 40 23.96 26.82 3.23
CA LEU A 40 22.58 26.31 3.37
C LEU A 40 22.31 25.11 2.45
N ASP A 41 23.35 24.33 2.13
CA ASP A 41 23.24 23.03 1.43
C ASP A 41 23.38 21.82 2.38
N VAL A 42 23.24 21.99 3.70
CA VAL A 42 23.41 20.89 4.68
C VAL A 42 22.17 20.62 5.55
N LEU A 43 21.01 21.23 5.25
CA LEU A 43 19.75 20.93 5.97
C LEU A 43 18.59 20.47 5.05
N ALA A 44 18.93 19.95 3.87
CA ALA A 44 17.98 19.36 2.92
C ALA A 44 18.34 17.91 2.54
N GLN A 45 18.66 17.08 3.53
CA GLN A 45 18.71 15.61 3.38
C GLN A 45 17.85 14.97 4.47
N GLY A 46 16.54 15.03 4.26
CA GLY A 46 15.57 14.29 5.05
C GLY A 46 15.57 12.81 4.65
N SER A 47 15.93 11.95 5.61
CA SER A 47 15.41 10.60 5.85
C SER A 47 14.82 9.83 4.65
N GLY A 48 15.68 9.47 3.70
CA GLY A 48 15.53 8.17 3.02
C GLY A 48 16.08 7.07 3.93
N CYS A 49 15.62 5.83 3.75
CA CYS A 49 16.27 4.69 4.39
C CYS A 49 17.76 4.71 4.03
N GLN A 50 18.64 4.83 5.03
CA GLN A 50 20.08 4.84 4.79
C GLN A 50 20.55 3.41 4.64
N ALA A 51 20.81 3.02 3.39
CA ALA A 51 21.35 1.71 3.04
C ALA A 51 22.65 1.46 3.82
N LEU A 52 22.62 0.49 4.73
CA LEU A 52 23.79 0.08 5.51
C LEU A 52 24.76 -0.65 4.58
N SER A 53 26.02 -0.24 4.54
CA SER A 53 27.06 -0.95 3.81
C SER A 53 27.43 -2.28 4.48
N CYS A 54 28.09 -3.18 3.73
CA CYS A 54 28.60 -4.44 4.28
C CYS A 54 29.48 -4.24 5.52
N ALA A 55 30.29 -3.18 5.54
CA ALA A 55 31.16 -2.86 6.67
C ALA A 55 30.37 -2.42 7.91
N GLU A 56 29.29 -1.66 7.74
CA GLU A 56 28.43 -1.18 8.84
C GLU A 56 27.58 -2.32 9.44
N GLN A 57 27.30 -3.36 8.65
CA GLN A 57 26.61 -4.58 9.10
C GLN A 57 27.57 -5.67 9.63
N GLY A 58 28.89 -5.46 9.53
CA GLY A 58 29.89 -6.44 9.94
C GLY A 58 29.94 -7.70 9.06
N LEU A 59 29.78 -7.52 7.74
CA LEU A 59 29.74 -8.59 6.73
C LEU A 59 30.97 -8.53 5.82
N ASP A 60 31.64 -9.66 5.64
CA ASP A 60 32.91 -9.77 4.89
C ASP A 60 32.77 -10.46 3.52
N CYS A 61 31.62 -11.08 3.26
CA CYS A 61 31.40 -11.88 2.05
C CYS A 61 29.90 -12.13 1.78
N GLY A 62 29.58 -12.58 0.57
CA GLY A 62 28.24 -13.07 0.22
C GLY A 62 27.25 -11.96 -0.12
N THR A 63 25.96 -12.32 -0.19
CA THR A 63 24.87 -11.38 -0.47
C THR A 63 24.10 -11.06 0.80
N ALA A 64 23.81 -9.78 1.01
CA ALA A 64 23.06 -9.29 2.16
C ALA A 64 22.06 -8.22 1.74
N ILE A 65 21.17 -7.83 2.64
CA ILE A 65 20.22 -6.75 2.41
C ILE A 65 20.69 -5.48 3.13
N ASP A 66 20.52 -4.32 2.52
CA ASP A 66 21.00 -3.04 3.05
C ASP A 66 20.12 -2.41 4.14
N GLY A 67 19.07 -3.11 4.56
CA GLY A 67 18.06 -2.59 5.50
C GLY A 67 17.01 -1.70 4.85
N CYS A 68 17.09 -1.47 3.53
CA CYS A 68 16.23 -0.59 2.74
C CYS A 68 15.62 -1.29 1.51
N GLY A 69 15.77 -2.61 1.40
CA GLY A 69 15.29 -3.43 0.29
C GLY A 69 16.28 -3.62 -0.86
N GLY A 70 17.48 -3.02 -0.80
CA GLY A 70 18.57 -3.23 -1.75
C GLY A 70 19.43 -4.44 -1.40
N VAL A 71 20.01 -5.07 -2.43
CA VAL A 71 20.92 -6.23 -2.27
C VAL A 71 22.38 -5.75 -2.30
N LEU A 72 23.12 -6.04 -1.24
CA LEU A 72 24.55 -5.83 -1.12
C LEU A 72 25.33 -7.06 -1.56
N HIS A 73 26.45 -6.84 -2.24
CA HIS A 73 27.42 -7.88 -2.59
C HIS A 73 28.72 -7.65 -1.81
N CYS A 74 28.86 -8.34 -0.68
CA CYS A 74 29.89 -8.08 0.32
C CYS A 74 31.25 -8.73 0.04
N GLY A 75 31.64 -8.86 -1.23
CA GLY A 75 32.94 -9.41 -1.62
C GLY A 75 33.07 -10.93 -1.46
N THR A 76 34.29 -11.42 -1.60
CA THR A 76 34.65 -12.85 -1.54
C THR A 76 35.78 -13.08 -0.55
N CYS A 77 35.76 -14.21 0.16
CA CYS A 77 36.77 -14.54 1.16
C CYS A 77 38.16 -14.83 0.56
N ARG A 78 39.19 -14.70 1.40
CA ARG A 78 40.57 -15.02 1.02
C ARG A 78 40.73 -16.54 0.86
N VAL A 79 41.75 -16.95 0.12
CA VAL A 79 42.05 -18.37 -0.13
C VAL A 79 42.22 -19.12 1.19
N GLY A 80 41.35 -20.11 1.44
CA GLY A 80 41.31 -20.91 2.67
C GLY A 80 40.15 -20.59 3.63
N GLU A 81 39.44 -19.50 3.41
CA GLU A 81 38.24 -19.10 4.16
C GLU A 81 36.98 -19.32 3.32
N THR A 82 35.87 -19.65 3.97
CA THR A 82 34.57 -19.78 3.32
C THR A 82 33.62 -18.74 3.86
N CYS A 83 32.73 -18.23 3.00
CA CYS A 83 31.71 -17.30 3.45
C CYS A 83 30.71 -18.01 4.36
N GLY A 84 30.55 -17.56 5.61
CA GLY A 84 29.85 -18.30 6.67
C GLY A 84 30.76 -19.18 7.54
N GLY A 85 32.07 -19.21 7.28
CA GLY A 85 33.02 -19.99 8.05
C GLY A 85 33.08 -19.56 9.51
N GLY A 86 33.16 -20.52 10.45
CA GLY A 86 33.12 -20.24 11.89
C GLY A 86 31.71 -20.01 12.47
N GLY A 87 30.64 -20.28 11.72
CA GLY A 87 29.26 -20.30 12.22
C GLY A 87 28.55 -18.95 12.25
N ARG A 88 29.08 -17.93 11.56
CA ARG A 88 28.45 -16.61 11.40
C ARG A 88 28.17 -16.35 9.92
N PRO A 89 26.89 -16.30 9.48
CA PRO A 89 26.54 -16.03 8.09
C PRO A 89 27.16 -14.73 7.57
N ASN A 90 27.55 -14.71 6.29
CA ASN A 90 28.09 -13.53 5.60
C ASN A 90 29.38 -12.92 6.22
N VAL A 91 30.10 -13.72 7.02
CA VAL A 91 31.42 -13.40 7.58
C VAL A 91 32.42 -14.45 7.10
N CYS A 92 33.62 -14.03 6.72
CA CYS A 92 34.66 -14.96 6.29
C CYS A 92 35.26 -15.67 7.51
N GLY A 93 35.35 -17.00 7.44
CA GLY A 93 36.04 -17.75 8.48
C GLY A 93 36.60 -19.08 7.99
N LEU A 94 37.44 -19.67 8.83
CA LEU A 94 38.06 -20.98 8.57
C LEU A 94 37.02 -22.09 8.81
N ALA A 95 36.92 -23.01 7.85
CA ALA A 95 36.17 -24.25 7.99
C ALA A 95 36.75 -25.08 9.17
N PRO A 96 35.91 -25.77 9.96
CA PRO A 96 34.73 -26.46 9.46
C PRO A 96 33.41 -25.81 9.86
N CYS A 97 32.62 -25.39 8.87
CA CYS A 97 31.17 -25.29 9.01
C CYS A 97 30.62 -26.69 8.76
N THR A 98 29.96 -27.29 9.76
CA THR A 98 29.33 -28.61 9.58
C THR A 98 27.89 -28.35 9.15
N PRO A 99 27.53 -28.62 7.88
CA PRO A 99 26.17 -28.36 7.41
C PRO A 99 25.17 -29.24 8.17
N SER A 100 24.02 -28.66 8.50
CA SER A 100 22.91 -29.43 9.05
C SER A 100 22.45 -30.47 8.02
N THR A 101 21.89 -31.59 8.47
CA THR A 101 21.23 -32.57 7.59
C THR A 101 19.72 -32.50 7.78
N CYS A 102 18.95 -33.02 6.81
CA CYS A 102 17.50 -33.14 6.97
C CYS A 102 17.12 -33.88 8.26
N GLU A 103 17.89 -34.91 8.61
CA GLU A 103 17.71 -35.68 9.83
C GLU A 103 18.01 -34.87 11.10
N SER A 104 19.07 -34.07 11.12
CA SER A 104 19.39 -33.23 12.28
C SER A 104 18.39 -32.09 12.49
N LEU A 105 17.66 -31.70 11.44
CA LEU A 105 16.61 -30.67 11.48
C LEU A 105 15.21 -31.25 11.68
N GLY A 106 15.06 -32.59 11.71
CA GLY A 106 13.76 -33.24 11.77
C GLY A 106 12.88 -32.99 10.54
N ALA A 107 13.49 -32.66 9.40
CA ALA A 107 12.80 -32.32 8.16
C ALA A 107 12.65 -33.54 7.24
N HIS A 108 11.44 -33.76 6.76
CA HIS A 108 11.06 -34.87 5.88
C HIS A 108 10.52 -34.42 4.51
N CYS A 109 10.35 -33.10 4.31
CA CYS A 109 9.96 -32.50 3.04
C CYS A 109 10.52 -31.06 2.88
N GLY A 110 10.71 -30.60 1.63
CA GLY A 110 11.00 -29.20 1.30
C GLY A 110 12.49 -28.83 1.13
N ASP A 111 12.76 -27.60 0.66
CA ASP A 111 14.10 -27.02 0.49
C ASP A 111 14.46 -26.15 1.70
N ILE A 112 15.55 -26.47 2.42
CA ILE A 112 15.92 -25.85 3.70
C ILE A 112 17.38 -25.40 3.69
N PRO A 113 17.73 -24.19 4.14
CA PRO A 113 19.14 -23.77 4.25
C PRO A 113 19.93 -24.67 5.20
N ASP A 114 21.15 -25.06 4.83
CA ASP A 114 22.00 -25.98 5.61
C ASP A 114 22.77 -25.32 6.77
N GLY A 115 22.63 -24.00 6.91
CA GLY A 115 23.35 -23.20 7.90
C GLY A 115 24.80 -22.84 7.52
N CYS A 116 25.26 -23.27 6.35
CA CYS A 116 26.62 -23.08 5.82
C CYS A 116 26.64 -22.47 4.40
N GLY A 117 25.51 -21.88 3.96
CA GLY A 117 25.38 -21.23 2.65
C GLY A 117 24.94 -22.17 1.52
N GLY A 118 24.61 -23.43 1.81
CA GLY A 118 23.97 -24.39 0.91
C GLY A 118 22.48 -24.62 1.23
N HIS A 119 21.82 -25.44 0.41
CA HIS A 119 20.42 -25.84 0.59
C HIS A 119 20.29 -27.37 0.63
N LEU A 120 19.51 -27.87 1.57
CA LEU A 120 19.11 -29.27 1.75
C LEU A 120 17.78 -29.51 1.05
N ARG A 121 17.72 -30.55 0.22
CA ARG A 121 16.47 -31.01 -0.41
C ARG A 121 15.92 -32.20 0.36
N CYS A 122 15.05 -31.93 1.32
CA CYS A 122 14.62 -32.93 2.28
C CYS A 122 13.40 -33.71 1.79
N GLY A 123 13.43 -34.38 0.64
CA GLY A 123 12.34 -35.26 0.20
C GLY A 123 11.03 -34.58 -0.20
N ILE A 124 10.04 -35.39 -0.59
CA ILE A 124 8.69 -34.96 -0.99
C ILE A 124 7.63 -35.78 -0.24
N CYS A 125 6.49 -35.17 0.08
CA CYS A 125 5.38 -35.89 0.69
C CYS A 125 4.58 -36.66 -0.35
N HIS A 126 4.12 -37.84 0.03
CA HIS A 126 3.20 -38.62 -0.79
C HIS A 126 1.76 -38.20 -0.47
N PRO A 127 0.92 -37.93 -1.50
CA PRO A 127 -0.49 -37.65 -1.28
C PRO A 127 -1.15 -38.73 -0.42
N PRO A 128 -1.99 -38.35 0.57
CA PRO A 128 -2.58 -37.02 0.78
C PRO A 128 -1.77 -36.07 1.68
N ASP A 129 -0.58 -36.44 2.13
CA ASP A 129 0.20 -35.60 3.04
C ASP A 129 0.85 -34.43 2.27
N THR A 130 0.83 -33.25 2.87
CA THR A 130 1.50 -32.05 2.33
C THR A 130 2.64 -31.62 3.24
N CYS A 131 3.62 -30.93 2.68
CA CYS A 131 4.77 -30.50 3.46
C CYS A 131 4.37 -29.41 4.45
N GLY A 132 4.43 -29.70 5.75
CA GLY A 132 3.89 -28.83 6.79
C GLY A 132 2.40 -29.03 7.10
N GLY A 133 1.70 -29.93 6.41
CA GLY A 133 0.24 -30.08 6.52
C GLY A 133 -0.28 -30.58 7.87
N GLY A 134 0.60 -31.05 8.76
CA GLY A 134 0.29 -31.44 10.14
C GLY A 134 0.51 -30.35 11.19
N GLY A 135 0.82 -29.12 10.79
CA GLY A 135 1.11 -27.99 11.70
C GLY A 135 2.58 -27.88 12.14
N THR A 136 3.43 -28.82 11.76
CA THR A 136 4.90 -28.75 11.93
C THR A 136 5.57 -28.50 10.58
N PRO A 137 6.24 -27.35 10.37
CA PRO A 137 6.94 -27.02 9.12
C PRO A 137 7.95 -28.10 8.71
N TYR A 138 8.08 -28.32 7.41
CA TYR A 138 9.05 -29.26 6.80
C TYR A 138 8.86 -30.75 7.19
N VAL A 139 7.77 -31.10 7.85
CA VAL A 139 7.37 -32.46 8.16
C VAL A 139 6.12 -32.81 7.34
N CYS A 140 6.14 -33.98 6.69
CA CYS A 140 4.95 -34.49 6.03
C CYS A 140 3.88 -34.79 7.07
N GLY A 141 2.71 -34.20 6.90
CA GLY A 141 1.59 -34.45 7.78
C GLY A 141 0.30 -33.90 7.21
N ARG A 142 -0.79 -34.19 7.91
CA ARG A 142 -2.13 -33.72 7.58
C ARG A 142 -2.82 -33.33 8.87
N THR A 143 -3.63 -32.29 8.81
CA THR A 143 -4.54 -31.93 9.91
C THR A 143 -5.65 -32.98 9.93
N PRO A 144 -6.12 -33.48 11.10
CA PRO A 144 -7.27 -34.36 11.15
C PRO A 144 -8.51 -33.60 10.64
N CYS A 145 -8.79 -33.77 9.35
CA CYS A 145 -9.94 -33.21 8.67
C CYS A 145 -10.98 -34.32 8.55
N THR A 146 -12.21 -34.03 8.99
CA THR A 146 -13.32 -34.97 8.81
C THR A 146 -13.97 -34.63 7.48
N PRO A 147 -13.82 -35.48 6.43
CA PRO A 147 -14.35 -35.18 5.12
C PRO A 147 -15.87 -35.06 5.19
N THR A 148 -16.40 -34.06 4.50
CA THR A 148 -17.86 -33.92 4.30
C THR A 148 -18.39 -35.10 3.46
N THR A 149 -19.71 -35.21 3.31
CA THR A 149 -20.33 -36.21 2.43
C THR A 149 -21.16 -35.54 1.35
N CYS A 150 -21.41 -36.25 0.25
CA CYS A 150 -22.30 -35.79 -0.82
C CYS A 150 -23.68 -35.42 -0.29
N GLU A 151 -24.22 -36.24 0.62
CA GLU A 151 -25.51 -36.00 1.28
C GLU A 151 -25.49 -34.75 2.16
N ALA A 152 -24.43 -34.55 2.96
CA ALA A 152 -24.29 -33.37 3.81
C ALA A 152 -24.23 -32.05 3.01
N ARG A 153 -23.80 -32.11 1.74
CA ARG A 153 -23.79 -30.97 0.81
C ARG A 153 -24.97 -30.90 -0.15
N GLY A 154 -25.94 -31.82 -0.01
CA GLY A 154 -27.09 -31.91 -0.90
C GLY A 154 -26.72 -32.18 -2.36
N LYS A 155 -25.63 -32.93 -2.61
CA LYS A 155 -25.12 -33.29 -3.94
C LYS A 155 -25.38 -34.77 -4.22
N ASN A 156 -25.80 -35.10 -5.43
CA ASN A 156 -26.14 -36.48 -5.82
C ASN A 156 -25.60 -36.89 -7.20
N CYS A 157 -24.64 -36.13 -7.75
CA CYS A 157 -23.89 -36.53 -8.93
C CYS A 157 -22.56 -35.77 -9.09
N GLY A 158 -21.65 -36.36 -9.88
CA GLY A 158 -20.38 -35.74 -10.25
C GLY A 158 -19.38 -35.64 -9.10
N THR A 159 -18.30 -34.93 -9.33
CA THR A 159 -17.22 -34.74 -8.35
C THR A 159 -17.38 -33.45 -7.56
N VAL A 160 -17.15 -33.51 -6.25
CA VAL A 160 -17.12 -32.34 -5.37
C VAL A 160 -15.96 -32.45 -4.38
N SER A 161 -15.46 -31.32 -3.89
CA SER A 161 -14.45 -31.29 -2.82
C SER A 161 -15.00 -31.92 -1.53
N ASP A 162 -14.18 -32.68 -0.81
CA ASP A 162 -14.50 -33.16 0.53
C ASP A 162 -14.19 -32.12 1.64
N ASP A 163 -13.69 -30.95 1.25
CA ASP A 163 -13.15 -29.84 2.07
C ASP A 163 -11.91 -30.22 2.90
N CYS A 164 -11.30 -31.35 2.57
CA CYS A 164 -10.07 -31.89 3.14
C CYS A 164 -9.02 -32.17 2.06
N ALA A 165 -9.10 -31.45 0.93
CA ALA A 165 -8.28 -31.63 -0.28
C ALA A 165 -8.44 -32.97 -1.01
N GLY A 166 -9.42 -33.79 -0.64
CA GLY A 166 -9.90 -34.95 -1.38
C GLY A 166 -11.11 -34.62 -2.27
N THR A 167 -11.52 -35.58 -3.08
CA THR A 167 -12.67 -35.45 -4.00
C THR A 167 -13.68 -36.55 -3.67
N LEU A 168 -14.94 -36.15 -3.46
CA LEU A 168 -16.09 -37.04 -3.33
C LEU A 168 -16.70 -37.31 -4.70
N GLU A 169 -16.97 -38.58 -4.97
CA GLU A 169 -17.72 -39.04 -6.14
C GLU A 169 -19.20 -39.23 -5.77
N CYS A 170 -20.03 -38.25 -6.09
CA CYS A 170 -21.44 -38.21 -5.66
C CYS A 170 -22.41 -39.04 -6.51
N GLY A 171 -21.88 -39.95 -7.35
CA GLY A 171 -22.67 -40.84 -8.18
C GLY A 171 -22.98 -40.29 -9.57
N THR A 172 -23.85 -41.00 -10.28
CA THR A 172 -24.31 -40.67 -11.64
C THR A 172 -25.83 -40.53 -11.64
N CYS A 173 -26.36 -39.75 -12.59
CA CYS A 173 -27.79 -39.47 -12.64
C CYS A 173 -28.59 -40.61 -13.28
N PRO A 174 -29.85 -40.80 -12.87
CA PRO A 174 -30.79 -41.72 -13.54
C PRO A 174 -30.99 -41.35 -15.03
N ASP A 175 -31.40 -42.33 -15.83
CA ASP A 175 -31.69 -42.13 -17.26
C ASP A 175 -32.66 -40.97 -17.50
N GLY A 176 -32.22 -39.98 -18.27
CA GLY A 176 -33.01 -38.77 -18.60
C GLY A 176 -32.64 -37.51 -17.81
N GLU A 177 -31.74 -37.62 -16.83
CA GLU A 177 -31.21 -36.49 -16.06
C GLU A 177 -29.74 -36.24 -16.38
N THR A 178 -29.29 -35.00 -16.23
CA THR A 178 -27.86 -34.63 -16.36
C THR A 178 -27.40 -33.98 -15.07
N CYS A 179 -26.14 -34.23 -14.69
CA CYS A 179 -25.57 -33.63 -13.50
C CYS A 179 -25.46 -32.11 -13.67
N GLY A 180 -26.18 -31.34 -12.85
CA GLY A 180 -26.36 -29.90 -13.03
C GLY A 180 -27.58 -29.50 -13.88
N GLY A 181 -28.34 -30.46 -14.42
CA GLY A 181 -29.40 -30.23 -15.41
C GLY A 181 -30.59 -29.39 -14.93
N GLY A 182 -30.77 -29.24 -13.62
CA GLY A 182 -31.83 -28.41 -13.01
C GLY A 182 -31.38 -27.00 -12.59
N GLY A 183 -30.19 -26.54 -13.00
CA GLY A 183 -29.64 -25.23 -12.62
C GLY A 183 -28.91 -25.21 -11.27
N SER A 184 -28.78 -26.35 -10.60
CA SER A 184 -28.01 -26.52 -9.36
C SER A 184 -26.79 -27.41 -9.62
N PRO A 185 -25.55 -26.91 -9.47
CA PRO A 185 -24.35 -27.70 -9.70
C PRO A 185 -24.30 -28.97 -8.84
N ASN A 186 -23.86 -30.07 -9.43
CA ASN A 186 -23.70 -31.38 -8.76
C ASN A 186 -25.00 -31.98 -8.20
N VAL A 187 -26.15 -31.58 -8.78
CA VAL A 187 -27.47 -32.16 -8.52
C VAL A 187 -28.08 -32.64 -9.83
N CYS A 188 -28.60 -33.87 -9.87
CA CYS A 188 -29.30 -34.41 -11.02
C CYS A 188 -30.58 -33.63 -11.30
N GLY A 189 -30.79 -33.27 -12.56
CA GLY A 189 -32.02 -32.63 -13.01
C GLY A 189 -32.31 -32.91 -14.49
N PRO A 190 -33.57 -32.75 -14.92
CA PRO A 190 -34.01 -33.08 -16.27
C PRO A 190 -33.30 -32.21 -17.32
N ALA A 191 -32.74 -32.88 -18.35
CA ALA A 191 -31.90 -32.27 -19.37
C ALA A 191 -32.69 -31.51 -20.45
N THR A 192 -33.38 -30.43 -20.06
CA THR A 192 -33.78 -29.39 -21.02
C THR A 192 -33.14 -28.07 -20.62
N CYS A 193 -31.81 -28.05 -20.53
CA CYS A 193 -31.10 -26.79 -20.56
C CYS A 193 -31.06 -26.36 -22.03
N THR A 194 -31.95 -25.43 -22.40
CA THR A 194 -31.89 -24.79 -23.71
C THR A 194 -30.83 -23.71 -23.61
N PRO A 195 -29.66 -23.86 -24.26
CA PRO A 195 -28.61 -22.86 -24.18
C PRO A 195 -29.14 -21.53 -24.69
N THR A 196 -28.87 -20.46 -23.94
CA THR A 196 -29.20 -19.11 -24.39
C THR A 196 -28.34 -18.74 -25.60
N THR A 197 -28.63 -17.61 -26.25
CA THR A 197 -27.83 -17.12 -27.37
C THR A 197 -27.32 -15.71 -27.08
N CYS A 198 -26.22 -15.31 -27.72
CA CYS A 198 -25.71 -13.93 -27.63
C CYS A 198 -26.81 -12.89 -27.93
N ALA A 199 -27.65 -13.17 -28.94
CA ALA A 199 -28.79 -12.32 -29.29
C ALA A 199 -29.86 -12.25 -28.19
N ALA A 200 -30.20 -13.39 -27.56
CA ALA A 200 -31.17 -13.44 -26.47
C ALA A 200 -30.67 -12.72 -25.19
N LEU A 201 -29.35 -12.67 -24.98
CA LEU A 201 -28.71 -11.94 -23.88
C LEU A 201 -28.37 -10.48 -24.21
N GLY A 202 -28.64 -10.02 -25.44
CA GLY A 202 -28.30 -8.68 -25.91
C GLY A 202 -26.79 -8.41 -25.94
N LYS A 203 -25.97 -9.45 -26.17
CA LYS A 203 -24.49 -9.38 -26.21
C LYS A 203 -23.97 -9.52 -27.64
N ASN A 204 -22.95 -8.77 -27.99
CA ASN A 204 -22.38 -8.75 -29.35
C ASN A 204 -20.84 -8.71 -29.37
N CYS A 205 -20.17 -9.02 -28.26
CA CYS A 205 -18.74 -9.29 -28.23
C CYS A 205 -18.29 -10.14 -27.04
N GLY A 206 -17.14 -10.80 -27.19
CA GLY A 206 -16.49 -11.58 -26.14
C GLY A 206 -17.18 -12.92 -25.85
N SER A 207 -16.61 -13.67 -24.90
CA SER A 207 -17.10 -14.99 -24.50
C SER A 207 -17.98 -14.90 -23.25
N ILE A 208 -19.09 -15.63 -23.25
CA ILE A 208 -20.06 -15.69 -22.13
C ILE A 208 -20.59 -17.12 -21.99
N SER A 209 -21.05 -17.52 -20.80
CA SER A 209 -21.66 -18.85 -20.63
C SER A 209 -23.05 -18.94 -21.30
N ASP A 210 -23.38 -20.10 -21.87
CA ASP A 210 -24.71 -20.41 -22.41
C ASP A 210 -25.77 -20.76 -21.34
N GLY A 211 -25.38 -20.74 -20.06
CA GLY A 211 -26.23 -21.12 -18.93
C GLY A 211 -26.38 -22.64 -18.73
N CYS A 212 -25.72 -23.45 -19.56
CA CYS A 212 -25.81 -24.90 -19.63
C CYS A 212 -24.44 -25.60 -19.57
N GLY A 213 -23.39 -24.88 -19.19
CA GLY A 213 -22.02 -25.38 -19.09
C GLY A 213 -21.21 -25.26 -20.39
N GLY A 214 -21.78 -24.69 -21.46
CA GLY A 214 -21.07 -24.28 -22.67
C GLY A 214 -20.71 -22.78 -22.67
N THR A 215 -19.85 -22.39 -23.62
CA THR A 215 -19.41 -21.01 -23.83
C THR A 215 -19.91 -20.51 -25.19
N LEU A 216 -20.60 -19.37 -25.20
CA LEU A 216 -21.01 -18.63 -26.38
C LEU A 216 -19.94 -17.60 -26.75
N GLU A 217 -19.54 -17.57 -28.02
CA GLU A 217 -18.64 -16.57 -28.59
C GLU A 217 -19.46 -15.50 -29.33
N CYS A 218 -19.60 -14.32 -28.73
CA CYS A 218 -20.53 -13.30 -29.20
C CYS A 218 -19.96 -12.31 -30.23
N GLY A 219 -18.79 -12.61 -30.80
CA GLY A 219 -18.15 -11.82 -31.85
C GLY A 219 -17.08 -10.85 -31.35
N THR A 220 -16.58 -10.02 -32.26
CA THR A 220 -15.57 -8.98 -32.00
C THR A 220 -16.07 -7.61 -32.44
N CYS A 221 -15.58 -6.56 -31.78
CA CYS A 221 -15.98 -5.18 -32.09
C CYS A 221 -15.28 -4.63 -33.34
N ALA A 222 -15.89 -3.61 -33.96
CA ALA A 222 -15.26 -2.82 -35.02
C ALA A 222 -14.01 -2.09 -34.49
N SER A 223 -13.10 -1.67 -35.38
CA SER A 223 -11.77 -1.15 -35.04
C SER A 223 -11.76 0.09 -34.11
N ASP A 224 -12.89 0.78 -33.98
CA ASP A 224 -13.06 1.97 -33.15
C ASP A 224 -13.91 1.71 -31.88
N MET A 225 -14.18 0.45 -31.54
CA MET A 225 -14.98 0.05 -30.37
C MET A 225 -14.28 -1.05 -29.58
N THR A 226 -14.47 -1.03 -28.26
CA THR A 226 -13.89 -2.03 -27.35
C THR A 226 -15.01 -2.78 -26.63
N CYS A 227 -14.84 -4.09 -26.46
CA CYS A 227 -15.86 -4.92 -25.82
C CYS A 227 -16.04 -4.52 -24.34
N GLY A 228 -17.25 -4.10 -23.97
CA GLY A 228 -17.57 -3.62 -22.62
C GLY A 228 -17.29 -2.14 -22.36
N ALA A 229 -16.67 -1.41 -23.29
CA ALA A 229 -16.22 -0.03 -23.04
C ALA A 229 -17.35 1.00 -22.95
N GLY A 230 -18.58 0.68 -23.39
CA GLY A 230 -19.76 1.55 -23.24
C GLY A 230 -20.49 1.41 -21.89
N GLY A 231 -19.86 0.79 -20.88
CA GLY A 231 -20.45 0.58 -19.55
C GLY A 231 -21.39 -0.64 -19.43
N VAL A 232 -21.57 -1.40 -20.52
CA VAL A 232 -22.34 -2.66 -20.52
C VAL A 232 -21.41 -3.82 -20.91
N PRO A 233 -21.13 -4.78 -20.00
CA PRO A 233 -20.26 -5.92 -20.30
C PRO A 233 -20.74 -6.74 -21.51
N ASN A 234 -19.78 -7.22 -22.31
CA ASN A 234 -20.00 -8.05 -23.50
C ASN A 234 -20.87 -7.38 -24.60
N VAL A 235 -20.91 -6.04 -24.59
CA VAL A 235 -21.47 -5.22 -25.65
C VAL A 235 -20.40 -4.27 -26.18
N CYS A 236 -20.26 -4.19 -27.50
CA CYS A 236 -19.35 -3.23 -28.14
C CYS A 236 -19.80 -1.81 -27.84
N GLY A 237 -18.90 -1.03 -27.26
CA GLY A 237 -19.12 0.40 -27.03
C GLY A 237 -17.83 1.17 -27.22
N LYS A 238 -17.97 2.48 -27.42
CA LYS A 238 -16.87 3.42 -27.26
C LYS A 238 -16.78 3.79 -25.77
N PRO A 239 -15.59 4.10 -25.23
CA PRO A 239 -15.48 4.64 -23.88
C PRO A 239 -16.43 5.84 -23.75
N PRO A 240 -17.22 5.96 -22.65
CA PRO A 240 -18.00 7.16 -22.44
C PRO A 240 -17.04 8.34 -22.38
N CYS A 241 -17.19 9.28 -23.31
CA CYS A 241 -16.50 10.55 -23.22
C CYS A 241 -17.12 11.30 -22.04
N MET A 242 -16.31 11.62 -21.04
CA MET A 242 -16.76 12.40 -19.89
C MET A 242 -16.53 13.88 -20.24
N PRO A 243 -17.59 14.65 -20.57
CA PRO A 243 -17.43 16.03 -20.98
C PRO A 243 -16.88 16.84 -19.81
N VAL A 244 -15.88 17.68 -20.08
CA VAL A 244 -15.40 18.63 -19.08
C VAL A 244 -16.48 19.66 -18.79
N THR A 245 -16.54 20.13 -17.54
CA THR A 245 -17.48 21.17 -17.10
C THR A 245 -16.76 22.51 -16.92
N CYS A 246 -17.50 23.61 -17.00
CA CYS A 246 -16.96 24.96 -16.80
C CYS A 246 -16.24 25.08 -15.46
N SER A 247 -16.84 24.52 -14.41
CA SER A 247 -16.26 24.42 -13.08
C SER A 247 -14.96 23.62 -13.02
N SER A 248 -14.88 22.48 -13.71
CA SER A 248 -13.66 21.66 -13.71
C SER A 248 -12.50 22.29 -14.47
N MET A 249 -12.78 23.22 -15.40
CA MET A 249 -11.76 23.97 -16.14
C MET A 249 -11.47 25.35 -15.52
N GLY A 250 -12.14 25.73 -14.43
CA GLY A 250 -12.03 27.06 -13.83
C GLY A 250 -12.47 28.19 -14.77
N GLN A 251 -13.46 27.93 -15.63
CA GLN A 251 -14.01 28.89 -16.59
C GLN A 251 -15.40 29.33 -16.12
N GLU A 252 -15.68 30.63 -16.16
CA GLU A 252 -16.89 31.24 -15.59
C GLU A 252 -17.86 31.77 -16.65
N CYS A 253 -17.45 31.82 -17.92
CA CYS A 253 -18.25 32.38 -19.01
C CYS A 253 -17.74 31.94 -20.40
N GLY A 254 -18.56 32.05 -21.45
CA GLY A 254 -18.15 31.80 -22.85
C GLY A 254 -18.34 30.36 -23.36
N LEU A 255 -18.11 30.16 -24.66
CA LEU A 255 -18.26 28.86 -25.35
C LEU A 255 -16.92 28.12 -25.46
N LEU A 256 -16.85 26.89 -24.97
CA LEU A 256 -15.64 26.07 -24.99
C LEU A 256 -15.92 24.66 -25.56
N PRO A 257 -14.96 24.02 -26.22
CA PRO A 257 -15.07 22.60 -26.56
C PRO A 257 -15.00 21.74 -25.28
N ASP A 258 -15.92 20.82 -25.09
CA ASP A 258 -16.02 19.96 -23.90
C ASP A 258 -15.16 18.68 -23.97
N GLY A 259 -14.30 18.57 -24.98
CA GLY A 259 -13.45 17.40 -25.21
C GLY A 259 -14.18 16.19 -25.78
N CYS A 260 -15.48 16.30 -26.07
CA CYS A 260 -16.33 15.27 -26.66
C CYS A 260 -16.94 15.77 -27.97
N GLU A 261 -16.67 15.07 -29.08
CA GLU A 261 -17.12 15.35 -30.46
C GLU A 261 -18.12 16.52 -30.64
N GLU A 262 -17.67 17.62 -31.27
CA GLU A 262 -18.43 18.76 -31.83
C GLU A 262 -19.49 19.41 -30.90
N THR A 263 -19.41 19.23 -29.58
CA THR A 263 -20.33 19.87 -28.64
C THR A 263 -19.64 21.03 -27.92
N LEU A 264 -20.23 22.23 -28.03
CA LEU A 264 -19.73 23.44 -27.38
C LEU A 264 -20.43 23.60 -26.02
N LEU A 265 -19.63 23.58 -24.95
CA LEU A 265 -20.01 23.88 -23.59
C LEU A 265 -20.18 25.40 -23.41
N ASP A 266 -21.38 25.83 -23.04
CA ASP A 266 -21.69 27.22 -22.71
C ASP A 266 -21.57 27.47 -21.21
N CYS A 267 -20.52 28.19 -20.81
CA CYS A 267 -20.25 28.57 -19.42
C CYS A 267 -21.01 29.81 -18.96
N GLY A 268 -21.91 30.33 -19.78
CA GLY A 268 -22.79 31.44 -19.43
C GLY A 268 -22.15 32.81 -19.60
N THR A 269 -22.81 33.82 -19.05
CA THR A 269 -22.42 35.23 -19.11
C THR A 269 -22.11 35.78 -17.73
N CYS A 270 -21.22 36.76 -17.65
CA CYS A 270 -20.81 37.35 -16.38
C CYS A 270 -21.89 38.27 -15.76
N PRO A 271 -22.03 38.30 -14.42
CA PRO A 271 -22.97 39.18 -13.74
C PRO A 271 -22.49 40.64 -13.63
N GLY A 272 -23.40 41.59 -13.83
CA GLY A 272 -23.13 43.03 -13.69
C GLY A 272 -22.46 43.66 -14.93
N ASP A 273 -21.53 44.57 -14.70
CA ASP A 273 -20.69 45.24 -15.71
C ASP A 273 -19.36 44.50 -15.97
N SER A 274 -19.25 43.26 -15.53
CA SER A 274 -18.09 42.41 -15.77
C SER A 274 -18.12 41.80 -17.17
N THR A 275 -16.95 41.71 -17.80
CA THR A 275 -16.79 41.16 -19.14
C THR A 275 -16.20 39.76 -19.05
N CYS A 276 -16.68 38.86 -19.90
CA CYS A 276 -16.10 37.53 -20.02
C CYS A 276 -14.65 37.61 -20.49
N GLY A 277 -13.71 37.01 -19.76
CA GLY A 277 -12.27 37.19 -19.96
C GLY A 277 -11.68 38.46 -19.33
N GLY A 278 -12.44 39.16 -18.48
CA GLY A 278 -11.96 40.31 -17.70
C GLY A 278 -11.26 39.92 -16.39
N GLY A 279 -11.28 38.64 -16.01
CA GLY A 279 -10.56 38.11 -14.85
C GLY A 279 -9.08 37.76 -15.15
N PRO A 280 -8.35 37.19 -14.19
CA PRO A 280 -6.91 36.89 -14.32
C PRO A 280 -6.59 35.76 -15.32
N ALA A 281 -7.61 35.06 -15.83
CA ALA A 281 -7.47 34.00 -16.84
C ALA A 281 -8.52 34.16 -17.96
N PRO A 282 -8.27 33.61 -19.17
CA PRO A 282 -9.27 33.57 -20.24
C PRO A 282 -10.60 33.00 -19.73
N ASN A 283 -11.72 33.52 -20.24
CA ASN A 283 -13.07 33.05 -19.92
C ASN A 283 -13.42 33.06 -18.41
N THR A 284 -12.79 33.95 -17.63
CA THR A 284 -13.19 34.29 -16.25
C THR A 284 -13.74 35.71 -16.20
N CYS A 285 -14.70 35.96 -15.31
CA CYS A 285 -15.40 37.23 -15.23
C CYS A 285 -14.56 38.28 -14.48
N GLY A 286 -14.46 39.51 -15.02
CA GLY A 286 -13.79 40.61 -14.31
C GLY A 286 -14.09 42.00 -14.88
N PRO A 287 -13.60 43.06 -14.20
CA PRO A 287 -14.00 44.44 -14.50
C PRO A 287 -13.52 44.91 -15.88
N ALA A 288 -14.33 45.75 -16.52
CA ALA A 288 -14.24 46.16 -17.92
C ALA A 288 -13.06 47.11 -18.26
N SER A 289 -11.83 46.68 -18.02
CA SER A 289 -10.63 47.31 -18.60
C SER A 289 -9.77 46.28 -19.32
N CYS A 290 -10.40 45.46 -20.17
CA CYS A 290 -9.65 44.64 -21.10
C CYS A 290 -9.58 45.39 -22.43
N ASN A 291 -8.37 45.83 -22.80
CA ASN A 291 -8.14 46.49 -24.08
C ASN A 291 -7.83 45.39 -25.11
N PRO A 292 -8.77 45.05 -26.00
CA PRO A 292 -8.63 43.91 -26.89
C PRO A 292 -7.44 44.12 -27.82
N THR A 293 -6.61 43.09 -27.98
CA THR A 293 -5.57 43.10 -29.00
C THR A 293 -6.20 43.11 -30.40
N THR A 294 -5.40 43.35 -31.44
CA THR A 294 -5.87 43.33 -32.83
C THR A 294 -5.10 42.28 -33.62
N CYS A 295 -5.68 41.81 -34.73
CA CYS A 295 -5.01 40.86 -35.62
C CYS A 295 -3.62 41.35 -36.05
N VAL A 296 -3.50 42.64 -36.34
CA VAL A 296 -2.25 43.30 -36.70
C VAL A 296 -1.25 43.29 -35.53
N ALA A 297 -1.70 43.59 -34.31
CA ALA A 297 -0.84 43.58 -33.12
C ALA A 297 -0.34 42.17 -32.76
N LEU A 298 -1.09 41.12 -33.12
CA LEU A 298 -0.70 39.72 -32.96
C LEU A 298 0.08 39.14 -34.14
N GLY A 299 0.29 39.92 -35.21
CA GLY A 299 0.90 39.43 -36.45
C GLY A 299 0.10 38.33 -37.15
N LYS A 300 -1.24 38.33 -37.01
CA LYS A 300 -2.16 37.35 -37.59
C LYS A 300 -2.99 37.99 -38.70
N ASN A 301 -3.22 37.26 -39.79
CA ASN A 301 -3.98 37.75 -40.94
C ASN A 301 -4.96 36.71 -41.50
N CYS A 302 -5.26 35.65 -40.73
CA CYS A 302 -6.37 34.76 -41.03
C CYS A 302 -6.89 33.99 -39.81
N GLY A 303 -8.11 33.46 -39.94
CA GLY A 303 -8.75 32.60 -38.96
C GLY A 303 -9.17 33.33 -37.70
N LEU A 304 -9.79 32.59 -36.79
CA LEU A 304 -10.27 33.14 -35.53
C LEU A 304 -9.16 33.10 -34.48
N VAL A 305 -8.91 34.24 -33.83
CA VAL A 305 -7.87 34.41 -32.81
C VAL A 305 -8.47 35.11 -31.60
N SER A 306 -8.16 34.67 -30.38
CA SER A 306 -8.65 35.36 -29.18
C SER A 306 -8.13 36.80 -29.13
N ASN A 307 -9.01 37.75 -28.80
CA ASN A 307 -8.66 39.15 -28.58
C ASN A 307 -8.03 39.41 -27.20
N GLY A 308 -7.80 38.36 -26.40
CA GLY A 308 -7.28 38.45 -25.04
C GLY A 308 -8.30 38.94 -24.00
N CYS A 309 -9.56 39.15 -24.40
CA CYS A 309 -10.64 39.75 -23.62
C CYS A 309 -11.97 38.98 -23.81
N GLY A 310 -11.89 37.65 -24.02
CA GLY A 310 -13.05 36.77 -24.19
C GLY A 310 -13.86 36.94 -25.48
N GLY A 311 -13.37 37.74 -26.44
CA GLY A 311 -13.91 37.81 -27.80
C GLY A 311 -12.97 37.17 -28.82
N LEU A 312 -13.50 36.67 -29.94
CA LEU A 312 -12.69 36.22 -31.07
C LEU A 312 -12.54 37.36 -32.08
N LEU A 313 -11.30 37.65 -32.46
CA LEU A 313 -10.96 38.42 -33.63
C LEU A 313 -11.07 37.51 -34.85
N ASP A 314 -11.89 37.89 -35.82
CA ASP A 314 -11.82 37.33 -37.16
C ASP A 314 -10.73 38.06 -37.95
N CYS A 315 -9.58 37.40 -38.11
CA CYS A 315 -8.44 37.96 -38.81
C CYS A 315 -8.54 37.81 -40.32
N GLY A 316 -9.69 37.37 -40.84
CA GLY A 316 -9.99 37.25 -42.26
C GLY A 316 -9.74 35.84 -42.80
N ALA A 317 -9.99 35.69 -44.10
CA ALA A 317 -9.70 34.48 -44.84
C ALA A 317 -8.54 34.70 -45.82
N CYS A 318 -7.81 33.64 -46.12
CA CYS A 318 -6.75 33.69 -47.11
C CYS A 318 -7.34 33.71 -48.53
N TYR A 319 -6.70 34.45 -49.42
CA TYR A 319 -7.12 34.57 -50.82
C TYR A 319 -6.16 33.79 -51.71
N GLY A 320 -6.67 33.08 -52.72
CA GLY A 320 -5.85 32.27 -53.62
C GLY A 320 -5.66 30.83 -53.12
N HIS A 321 -4.44 30.29 -53.25
CA HIS A 321 -4.07 28.93 -52.83
C HIS A 321 -3.46 28.87 -51.41
N ASP A 322 -3.58 29.97 -50.66
CA ASP A 322 -3.11 30.07 -49.29
C ASP A 322 -4.12 29.45 -48.33
N THR A 323 -3.61 28.67 -47.38
CA THR A 323 -4.41 28.09 -46.29
C THR A 323 -4.04 28.78 -44.98
N CYS A 324 -5.00 28.97 -44.09
CA CYS A 324 -4.71 29.61 -42.81
C CYS A 324 -3.84 28.69 -41.94
N GLY A 325 -2.60 29.12 -41.64
CA GLY A 325 -1.57 28.25 -41.05
C GLY A 325 -0.73 27.47 -42.05
N GLY A 326 -0.96 27.63 -43.35
CA GLY A 326 -0.36 26.83 -44.43
C GLY A 326 1.15 27.04 -44.66
N GLY A 327 1.77 28.02 -43.99
CA GLY A 327 3.22 28.28 -44.00
C GLY A 327 3.94 27.92 -42.68
N GLY A 328 3.34 27.04 -41.86
CA GLY A 328 3.93 26.60 -40.59
C GLY A 328 3.75 27.54 -39.39
N VAL A 329 3.12 28.71 -39.60
CA VAL A 329 2.78 29.67 -38.54
C VAL A 329 1.27 29.79 -38.42
N ALA A 330 0.71 29.35 -37.29
CA ALA A 330 -0.73 29.36 -37.03
C ALA A 330 -1.35 30.77 -37.19
N ASN A 331 -2.54 30.84 -37.79
CA ASN A 331 -3.32 32.06 -38.02
C ASN A 331 -2.63 33.12 -38.91
N VAL A 332 -1.71 32.66 -39.77
CA VAL A 332 -1.11 33.46 -40.84
C VAL A 332 -1.36 32.77 -42.18
N CYS A 333 -1.79 33.52 -43.19
CA CYS A 333 -1.96 33.01 -44.55
C CYS A 333 -0.60 32.62 -45.12
N GLY A 334 -0.50 31.36 -45.55
CA GLY A 334 0.63 30.86 -46.30
C GLY A 334 0.19 29.76 -47.26
N SER A 335 0.86 29.67 -48.39
CA SER A 335 0.61 28.63 -49.39
C SER A 335 1.00 27.26 -48.87
N ALA A 336 0.09 26.29 -48.95
CA ALA A 336 0.36 24.85 -48.76
C ALA A 336 1.16 24.26 -49.96
N GLN A 337 2.03 25.06 -50.57
CA GLN A 337 3.23 24.57 -51.22
C GLN A 337 4.32 24.72 -50.17
N CYS A 338 4.25 23.86 -49.16
CA CYS A 338 5.39 23.68 -48.30
C CYS A 338 6.49 23.15 -49.21
N GLN A 339 7.43 24.03 -49.54
CA GLN A 339 8.56 23.67 -50.38
C GLN A 339 9.43 22.78 -49.48
N PRO A 340 9.51 21.46 -49.77
CA PRO A 340 10.24 20.57 -48.90
C PRO A 340 11.67 21.04 -48.86
N ASP A 341 12.18 21.30 -47.66
CA ASP A 341 13.57 21.69 -47.50
C ASP A 341 14.44 20.59 -48.13
N THR A 342 15.53 20.94 -48.79
CA THR A 342 16.47 19.94 -49.28
C THR A 342 17.43 19.53 -48.16
N CYS A 343 18.01 18.34 -48.27
CA CYS A 343 19.07 17.90 -47.35
C CYS A 343 20.20 18.93 -47.21
N ALA A 344 20.54 19.62 -48.31
CA ALA A 344 21.55 20.68 -48.31
C ALA A 344 21.12 21.92 -47.51
N GLU A 345 19.86 22.34 -47.63
CA GLU A 345 19.30 23.48 -46.89
C GLU A 345 19.18 23.20 -45.39
N LEU A 346 18.88 21.96 -45.01
CA LEU A 346 18.85 21.51 -43.61
C LEU A 346 20.24 21.20 -43.02
N GLY A 347 21.30 21.32 -43.83
CA GLY A 347 22.66 20.96 -43.43
C GLY A 347 22.83 19.47 -43.08
N LYS A 348 22.03 18.58 -43.69
CA LYS A 348 22.03 17.13 -43.46
C LYS A 348 22.63 16.40 -44.66
N ASN A 349 23.43 15.37 -44.42
CA ASN A 349 24.09 14.61 -45.49
C ASN A 349 24.04 13.09 -45.27
N CYS A 350 23.13 12.61 -44.40
CA CYS A 350 22.78 11.20 -44.30
C CYS A 350 21.43 10.95 -43.60
N GLY A 351 20.86 9.77 -43.82
CA GLY A 351 19.68 9.27 -43.11
C GLY A 351 18.36 9.91 -43.56
N LEU A 352 17.27 9.53 -42.88
CA LEU A 352 15.91 10.04 -43.15
C LEU A 352 15.66 11.32 -42.35
N VAL A 353 15.23 12.39 -43.02
CA VAL A 353 15.01 13.71 -42.40
C VAL A 353 13.62 14.21 -42.78
N PRO A 354 12.77 14.63 -41.83
CA PRO A 354 11.50 15.27 -42.17
C PRO A 354 11.74 16.53 -43.02
N ASP A 355 10.97 16.70 -44.08
CA ASP A 355 11.13 17.80 -45.04
C ASP A 355 10.52 19.14 -44.61
N GLY A 356 10.06 19.23 -43.36
CA GLY A 356 9.32 20.38 -42.82
C GLY A 356 7.86 20.48 -43.27
N CYS A 357 7.41 19.55 -44.12
CA CYS A 357 6.14 19.61 -44.85
C CYS A 357 5.28 18.34 -44.67
N GLY A 358 5.71 17.42 -43.80
CA GLY A 358 5.04 16.14 -43.55
C GLY A 358 5.53 14.99 -44.43
N GLY A 359 6.51 15.22 -45.31
CA GLY A 359 7.24 14.20 -46.05
C GLY A 359 8.62 13.88 -45.44
N ILE A 360 9.32 12.89 -46.00
CA ILE A 360 10.64 12.42 -45.54
C ILE A 360 11.64 12.54 -46.70
N LEU A 361 12.76 13.21 -46.45
CA LEU A 361 13.94 13.29 -47.33
C LEU A 361 14.90 12.15 -47.05
N GLU A 362 15.46 11.55 -48.10
CA GLU A 362 16.56 10.58 -48.00
C GLU A 362 17.92 11.26 -48.28
N CYS A 363 18.61 11.68 -47.23
CA CYS A 363 19.82 12.49 -47.34
C CYS A 363 21.12 11.71 -47.63
N GLY A 364 21.00 10.49 -48.13
CA GLY A 364 22.13 9.63 -48.52
C GLY A 364 22.73 8.82 -47.36
N THR A 365 23.89 8.21 -47.62
CA THR A 365 24.62 7.35 -46.67
C THR A 365 26.07 7.80 -46.51
N CYS A 366 26.62 7.64 -45.31
CA CYS A 366 28.00 8.06 -45.02
C CYS A 366 29.06 7.16 -45.65
N SER A 367 30.08 7.77 -46.25
CA SER A 367 31.22 7.08 -46.85
C SER A 367 32.42 7.03 -45.89
N GLY A 368 33.25 5.99 -45.99
CA GLY A 368 34.56 5.96 -45.31
C GLY A 368 34.54 5.69 -43.79
N GLY A 369 33.60 4.88 -43.30
CA GLY A 369 33.52 4.52 -41.87
C GLY A 369 32.93 5.60 -40.96
N ALA A 370 32.46 6.71 -41.52
CA ALA A 370 31.65 7.70 -40.79
C ALA A 370 30.25 7.14 -40.51
N THR A 371 29.69 7.49 -39.35
CA THR A 371 28.34 7.08 -38.93
C THR A 371 27.39 8.27 -39.04
N CYS A 372 26.16 8.03 -39.48
CA CYS A 372 25.16 9.10 -39.57
C CYS A 372 24.76 9.56 -38.16
N GLY A 373 25.06 10.82 -37.81
CA GLY A 373 24.95 11.33 -36.44
C GLY A 373 26.22 11.17 -35.60
N GLY A 374 27.30 10.62 -36.14
CA GLY A 374 28.51 10.20 -35.41
C GLY A 374 29.31 11.31 -34.69
N GLY A 375 28.94 12.58 -34.88
CA GLY A 375 29.57 13.76 -34.25
C GLY A 375 28.66 14.53 -33.29
N GLY A 376 27.52 13.96 -32.88
CA GLY A 376 26.54 14.60 -31.99
C GLY A 376 25.56 15.54 -32.68
N VAL A 377 25.57 15.60 -34.01
CA VAL A 377 24.58 16.34 -34.82
C VAL A 377 23.82 15.33 -35.68
N ALA A 378 22.54 15.12 -35.38
CA ALA A 378 21.69 14.17 -36.09
C ALA A 378 21.67 14.42 -37.60
N ASN A 379 21.69 13.34 -38.38
CA ASN A 379 21.63 13.33 -39.84
C ASN A 379 22.82 14.01 -40.54
N VAL A 380 23.97 14.08 -39.85
CA VAL A 380 25.25 14.53 -40.40
C VAL A 380 26.31 13.44 -40.22
N CYS A 381 27.01 13.11 -41.29
CA CYS A 381 28.13 12.16 -41.28
C CYS A 381 29.32 12.73 -40.50
N ALA A 382 29.73 12.05 -39.44
CA ALA A 382 30.98 12.34 -38.73
C ALA A 382 31.66 11.05 -38.27
N SER A 383 32.97 11.14 -38.00
CA SER A 383 33.76 10.00 -37.49
C SER A 383 33.45 9.72 -36.01
N THR A 384 33.58 8.44 -35.64
CA THR A 384 33.04 7.83 -34.43
C THR A 384 33.72 8.26 -33.14
N THR A 385 33.26 9.38 -32.57
CA THR A 385 33.31 9.64 -31.12
C THR A 385 31.96 10.12 -30.63
N CYS A 386 30.88 9.45 -31.06
CA CYS A 386 29.57 9.68 -30.47
C CYS A 386 29.41 8.77 -29.25
N ARG A 387 29.24 9.38 -28.08
CA ARG A 387 28.88 8.68 -26.85
C ARG A 387 27.36 8.78 -26.69
N PRO A 388 26.62 7.66 -26.76
CA PRO A 388 25.16 7.69 -26.65
C PRO A 388 24.73 8.22 -25.28
N TYR A 389 23.68 9.03 -25.27
CA TYR A 389 23.02 9.44 -24.04
C TYR A 389 22.33 8.24 -23.38
N THR A 390 22.29 8.24 -22.05
CA THR A 390 21.47 7.28 -21.29
C THR A 390 20.10 7.88 -20.97
N CYS A 391 19.12 7.03 -20.67
CA CYS A 391 17.78 7.46 -20.24
C CYS A 391 17.81 8.46 -19.09
N GLY A 392 18.69 8.24 -18.11
CA GLY A 392 18.89 9.15 -16.99
C GLY A 392 19.46 10.52 -17.39
N GLN A 393 20.33 10.58 -18.43
CA GLN A 393 20.86 11.85 -18.94
C GLN A 393 19.82 12.66 -19.71
N LEU A 394 18.82 12.00 -20.29
CA LEU A 394 17.72 12.63 -21.04
C LEU A 394 16.49 12.91 -20.17
N GLY A 395 16.49 12.49 -18.90
CA GLY A 395 15.34 12.59 -18.00
C GLY A 395 14.14 11.79 -18.47
N ARG A 396 14.35 10.62 -19.11
CA ARG A 396 13.29 9.76 -19.65
C ARG A 396 13.18 8.48 -18.84
N THR A 397 11.97 8.06 -18.50
CA THR A 397 11.70 6.92 -17.61
C THR A 397 10.83 5.84 -18.25
N CYS A 398 10.42 6.02 -19.51
CA CYS A 398 9.71 5.00 -20.28
C CYS A 398 9.82 5.22 -21.79
N GLY A 399 9.56 4.17 -22.56
CA GLY A 399 9.45 4.22 -24.02
C GLY A 399 10.80 4.29 -24.75
N THR A 400 10.71 4.29 -26.09
CA THR A 400 11.87 4.39 -27.00
C THR A 400 12.27 5.84 -27.22
N VAL A 401 13.53 6.18 -26.98
CA VAL A 401 14.07 7.53 -27.25
C VAL A 401 15.38 7.45 -28.05
N SER A 402 15.71 8.51 -28.79
CA SER A 402 16.99 8.55 -29.51
C SER A 402 18.16 8.71 -28.56
N ASP A 403 19.25 8.00 -28.81
CA ASP A 403 20.49 8.07 -28.05
C ASP A 403 21.40 9.26 -28.41
N GLY A 404 20.97 10.11 -29.36
CA GLY A 404 21.76 11.25 -29.86
C GLY A 404 22.89 10.87 -30.82
N CYS A 405 23.06 9.58 -31.13
CA CYS A 405 24.13 9.01 -31.96
C CYS A 405 23.61 8.20 -33.15
N GLY A 406 22.31 8.30 -33.44
CA GLY A 406 21.64 7.56 -34.52
C GLY A 406 21.10 6.20 -34.11
N GLY A 407 21.23 5.81 -32.83
CA GLY A 407 20.58 4.66 -32.22
C GLY A 407 19.35 5.04 -31.39
N THR A 408 18.64 4.01 -30.92
CA THR A 408 17.49 4.14 -30.00
C THR A 408 17.81 3.44 -28.69
N ILE A 409 17.43 4.04 -27.57
CA ILE A 409 17.52 3.48 -26.22
C ILE A 409 16.10 3.24 -25.68
N GLU A 410 15.90 2.11 -25.02
CA GLU A 410 14.66 1.70 -24.37
C GLU A 410 14.73 2.12 -22.89
N CYS A 411 13.88 3.07 -22.49
CA CYS A 411 13.90 3.63 -21.14
C CYS A 411 12.95 2.94 -20.16
N GLY A 412 12.48 1.73 -20.51
CA GLY A 412 11.62 0.90 -19.68
C GLY A 412 10.13 1.10 -19.96
N THR A 413 9.31 0.40 -19.19
CA THR A 413 7.84 0.51 -19.19
C THR A 413 7.37 1.05 -17.85
N CYS A 414 6.29 1.82 -17.84
CA CYS A 414 5.71 2.32 -16.61
C CYS A 414 5.01 1.20 -15.82
N ALA A 415 4.86 1.40 -14.51
CA ALA A 415 4.16 0.46 -13.65
C ALA A 415 2.66 0.38 -14.00
N ALA A 416 1.98 -0.67 -13.52
CA ALA A 416 0.55 -0.83 -13.72
C ALA A 416 -0.21 0.40 -13.16
N GLY A 417 -1.02 1.06 -13.99
CA GLY A 417 -1.74 2.28 -13.63
C GLY A 417 -1.02 3.59 -13.94
N GLU A 418 0.17 3.53 -14.56
CA GLU A 418 0.89 4.70 -15.06
C GLU A 418 0.77 4.82 -16.59
N SER A 419 0.92 6.02 -17.12
CA SER A 419 0.93 6.26 -18.57
C SER A 419 2.23 6.94 -19.01
N CYS A 420 2.88 6.39 -20.03
CA CYS A 420 4.10 6.97 -20.58
C CYS A 420 3.78 8.24 -21.37
N GLY A 421 4.23 9.40 -20.89
CA GLY A 421 3.93 10.70 -21.49
C GLY A 421 2.61 11.34 -21.05
N GLY A 422 1.88 10.72 -20.12
CA GLY A 422 0.54 11.20 -19.71
C GLY A 422 0.51 12.55 -19.00
N GLY A 423 1.65 13.04 -18.50
CA GLY A 423 1.77 14.30 -17.77
C GLY A 423 2.14 15.50 -18.65
N GLY A 424 2.03 15.38 -19.97
CA GLY A 424 2.43 16.42 -20.93
C GLY A 424 3.94 16.47 -21.23
N VAL A 425 4.72 15.55 -20.66
CA VAL A 425 6.16 15.40 -20.95
C VAL A 425 6.41 14.01 -21.55
N ALA A 426 6.73 13.95 -22.84
CA ALA A 426 6.93 12.69 -23.56
C ALA A 426 7.99 11.77 -22.91
N ASN A 427 7.76 10.45 -22.95
CA ASN A 427 8.72 9.45 -22.50
C ASN A 427 9.11 9.55 -21.00
N VAL A 428 8.17 10.04 -20.18
CA VAL A 428 8.23 10.07 -18.71
C VAL A 428 6.96 9.44 -18.16
N CYS A 429 7.09 8.49 -17.24
CA CYS A 429 5.94 7.87 -16.57
C CYS A 429 5.19 8.91 -15.75
N TYR A 430 3.87 8.95 -15.94
CA TYR A 430 2.99 9.86 -15.24
C TYR A 430 1.79 9.12 -14.66
N GLN A 431 1.45 9.46 -13.42
CA GLN A 431 0.19 9.11 -12.78
C GLN A 431 -0.67 10.36 -12.60
N PRO A 432 -1.96 10.34 -12.98
CA PRO A 432 -2.90 11.39 -12.58
C PRO A 432 -3.09 11.43 -11.04
N GLN A 433 -3.52 12.59 -10.53
CA GLN A 433 -3.73 12.99 -9.12
C GLN A 433 -4.68 12.06 -8.31
N PRO A 434 -4.73 12.16 -6.95
CA PRO A 434 -4.72 11.04 -6.01
C PRO A 434 -5.92 10.11 -6.12
N VAL A 435 -5.67 8.84 -5.82
CA VAL A 435 -6.63 7.77 -5.93
C VAL A 435 -7.69 7.96 -4.84
N CYS A 436 -8.89 8.42 -5.21
CA CYS A 436 -10.01 8.63 -4.29
C CYS A 436 -10.46 7.35 -3.56
N MET A 437 -10.15 6.19 -4.14
CA MET A 437 -10.54 4.86 -3.68
C MET A 437 -9.49 3.86 -4.17
N ASP A 438 -8.75 3.23 -3.26
CA ASP A 438 -7.77 2.19 -3.61
C ASP A 438 -8.42 0.90 -4.10
N GLN A 439 -9.52 0.49 -3.45
CA GLN A 439 -10.18 -0.78 -3.73
C GLN A 439 -11.68 -0.72 -3.49
N ASP A 440 -12.46 -1.33 -4.38
CA ASP A 440 -13.90 -1.56 -4.19
C ASP A 440 -14.11 -2.95 -3.56
N LEU A 441 -14.71 -2.99 -2.37
CA LEU A 441 -15.03 -4.20 -1.61
C LEU A 441 -16.42 -4.75 -1.94
N GLY A 442 -17.19 -4.07 -2.78
CA GLY A 442 -18.53 -4.48 -3.18
C GLY A 442 -19.56 -4.33 -2.06
N SER A 443 -20.36 -5.37 -1.82
CA SER A 443 -21.48 -5.36 -0.85
C SER A 443 -21.56 -6.61 0.03
N THR A 444 -20.50 -7.41 0.05
CA THR A 444 -20.45 -8.64 0.86
C THR A 444 -20.30 -8.29 2.35
N LEU A 445 -20.85 -9.15 3.20
CA LEU A 445 -20.69 -9.14 4.65
C LEU A 445 -20.53 -10.57 5.19
N PRO A 446 -19.74 -10.77 6.26
CA PRO A 446 -18.81 -9.80 6.86
C PRO A 446 -17.61 -9.52 5.94
N VAL A 447 -16.92 -8.40 6.18
CA VAL A 447 -15.63 -8.09 5.55
C VAL A 447 -14.53 -8.23 6.60
N SER A 448 -13.48 -8.96 6.25
CA SER A 448 -12.19 -8.95 6.96
C SER A 448 -11.09 -8.78 5.92
N LEU A 449 -10.37 -7.68 6.01
CA LEU A 449 -9.34 -7.29 5.05
C LEU A 449 -8.05 -6.97 5.80
N LYS A 450 -6.93 -7.58 5.39
CA LYS A 450 -5.60 -7.17 5.83
C LYS A 450 -5.00 -6.22 4.80
N GLY A 451 -4.47 -5.09 5.28
CA GLY A 451 -3.89 -4.05 4.46
C GLY A 451 -2.64 -3.44 5.09
N SER A 452 -2.04 -2.49 4.39
CA SER A 452 -0.90 -1.72 4.89
C SER A 452 -0.94 -0.30 4.35
N THR A 453 -0.74 0.69 5.23
CA THR A 453 -0.51 2.09 4.87
C THR A 453 0.99 2.38 4.69
N ALA A 454 1.86 1.37 4.80
CA ALA A 454 3.28 1.58 4.56
C ALA A 454 3.56 1.93 3.08
N ASN A 455 4.40 2.94 2.85
CA ASN A 455 4.85 3.40 1.53
C ASN A 455 3.72 3.86 0.57
N VAL A 456 2.55 4.22 1.10
CA VAL A 456 1.52 4.90 0.31
C VAL A 456 1.48 6.40 0.62
N ARG A 457 0.63 7.11 -0.12
CA ARG A 457 0.50 8.56 0.00
C ARG A 457 -0.43 8.92 1.16
N ASP A 458 -0.32 10.16 1.61
CA ASP A 458 -1.27 10.84 2.48
C ASP A 458 -2.22 11.62 1.55
N ASP A 459 -3.31 10.96 1.15
CA ASP A 459 -4.29 11.42 0.16
C ASP A 459 -5.64 11.78 0.82
N HIS A 460 -5.83 11.45 2.10
CA HIS A 460 -7.07 11.64 2.84
C HIS A 460 -6.87 12.32 4.19
N LEU A 461 -7.77 13.25 4.51
CA LEU A 461 -7.80 13.92 5.81
C LEU A 461 -9.17 13.76 6.46
N ALA A 462 -9.18 13.32 7.71
CA ALA A 462 -10.40 13.11 8.48
C ALA A 462 -10.61 14.20 9.54
N SER A 463 -11.83 14.38 10.04
CA SER A 463 -12.06 15.42 11.08
C SER A 463 -11.37 15.11 12.40
N CYS A 464 -11.04 13.84 12.66
CA CYS A 464 -10.41 13.38 13.89
C CYS A 464 -8.90 13.10 13.78
N GLY A 465 -8.26 13.38 12.63
CA GLY A 465 -6.82 13.17 12.44
C GLY A 465 -6.42 12.97 10.98
N GLY A 466 -5.23 12.39 10.76
CA GLY A 466 -4.74 11.99 9.43
C GLY A 466 -3.59 12.81 8.88
N GLN A 467 -3.43 14.06 9.34
CA GLN A 467 -2.47 14.96 8.73
C GLN A 467 -1.02 14.45 8.84
N GLY A 468 -0.39 14.25 7.68
CA GLY A 468 1.00 13.83 7.53
C GLY A 468 1.21 12.33 7.68
N ALA A 469 0.14 11.52 7.68
CA ALA A 469 0.20 10.07 7.78
C ALA A 469 -0.32 9.42 6.49
N PRO A 470 0.35 8.38 5.97
CA PRO A 470 -0.17 7.63 4.84
C PRO A 470 -1.51 6.95 5.13
N ASP A 471 -2.38 6.90 4.14
CA ASP A 471 -3.74 6.36 4.27
C ASP A 471 -4.12 5.39 3.15
N ARG A 472 -5.21 4.65 3.38
CA ARG A 472 -5.84 3.73 2.42
C ARG A 472 -7.34 3.95 2.40
N SER A 473 -7.96 3.83 1.23
CA SER A 473 -9.40 4.00 1.09
C SER A 473 -10.13 2.89 0.33
N TYR A 474 -11.29 2.53 0.84
CA TYR A 474 -12.09 1.39 0.38
C TYR A 474 -13.53 1.80 0.11
N ALA A 475 -14.04 1.54 -1.09
CA ALA A 475 -15.47 1.67 -1.33
C ALA A 475 -16.20 0.42 -0.84
N TRP A 476 -17.33 0.61 -0.18
CA TRP A 476 -18.21 -0.48 0.22
C TRP A 476 -19.67 -0.04 0.17
N ARG A 477 -20.57 -0.98 -0.10
CA ARG A 477 -22.02 -0.73 -0.24
C ARG A 477 -22.81 -1.58 0.73
N ALA A 478 -23.66 -0.91 1.53
CA ALA A 478 -24.53 -1.60 2.48
C ALA A 478 -25.52 -2.53 1.76
N PRO A 479 -25.53 -3.85 2.02
CA PRO A 479 -26.43 -4.78 1.35
C PRO A 479 -27.90 -4.59 1.75
N HIS A 480 -28.14 -4.07 2.96
CA HIS A 480 -29.46 -3.72 3.49
C HIS A 480 -29.35 -2.52 4.44
N ALA A 481 -30.50 -2.01 4.90
CA ALA A 481 -30.52 -0.98 5.92
C ALA A 481 -30.15 -1.58 7.28
N GLY A 482 -29.33 -0.89 8.06
CA GLY A 482 -28.81 -1.40 9.33
C GLY A 482 -27.81 -0.46 9.99
N VAL A 483 -27.28 -0.88 11.14
CA VAL A 483 -26.13 -0.22 11.80
C VAL A 483 -24.91 -1.08 11.56
N PHE A 484 -23.93 -0.53 10.85
CA PHE A 484 -22.69 -1.24 10.52
C PHE A 484 -21.55 -0.68 11.33
N THR A 485 -20.73 -1.57 11.85
CA THR A 485 -19.50 -1.24 12.57
C THR A 485 -18.33 -1.38 11.61
N PHE A 486 -17.42 -0.41 11.69
CA PHE A 486 -16.15 -0.39 10.98
C PHE A 486 -15.07 -0.29 12.06
N ASP A 487 -14.26 -1.33 12.20
CA ASP A 487 -13.17 -1.35 13.17
C ASP A 487 -11.87 -1.81 12.54
N THR A 488 -10.79 -1.49 13.25
CA THR A 488 -9.44 -1.89 12.87
C THR A 488 -8.73 -2.63 14.01
N ALA A 489 -9.47 -3.47 14.73
CA ALA A 489 -8.94 -4.26 15.83
C ALA A 489 -7.70 -5.06 15.39
N ARG A 490 -6.73 -5.20 16.31
CA ARG A 490 -5.46 -5.94 16.11
C ARG A 490 -4.55 -5.38 15.02
N SER A 491 -4.74 -4.13 14.63
CA SER A 491 -3.82 -3.47 13.70
C SER A 491 -2.46 -3.23 14.35
N ALA A 492 -1.39 -3.43 13.57
CA ALA A 492 -0.01 -3.20 14.01
C ALA A 492 0.36 -1.71 14.01
N MET A 493 -0.46 -0.87 13.40
CA MET A 493 -0.35 0.59 13.42
C MET A 493 -1.39 1.23 14.32
N ARG A 494 -1.14 2.48 14.71
CA ARG A 494 -2.14 3.29 15.39
C ARG A 494 -3.15 3.79 14.37
N THR A 495 -4.29 3.14 14.31
CA THR A 495 -5.29 3.44 13.28
C THR A 495 -6.22 4.58 13.67
N LEU A 496 -6.62 5.35 12.66
CA LEU A 496 -7.82 6.16 12.57
C LEU A 496 -8.71 5.48 11.53
N VAL A 497 -10.02 5.44 11.79
CA VAL A 497 -11.02 5.03 10.78
C VAL A 497 -12.00 6.17 10.55
N SER A 498 -12.21 6.51 9.29
CA SER A 498 -13.21 7.50 8.86
C SER A 498 -14.12 6.90 7.80
N VAL A 499 -15.41 7.18 7.88
CA VAL A 499 -16.42 6.72 6.93
C VAL A 499 -17.09 7.93 6.30
N ARG A 500 -17.00 8.04 4.98
CA ARG A 500 -17.58 9.12 4.17
C ARG A 500 -18.68 8.61 3.26
N ARG A 501 -19.63 9.48 2.92
CA ARG A 501 -20.73 9.15 2.00
C ARG A 501 -20.24 9.12 0.55
N GLU A 502 -20.53 8.06 -0.20
CA GLU A 502 -20.20 7.87 -1.62
C GLU A 502 -18.70 7.83 -1.98
N ASP A 503 -17.96 8.92 -1.76
CA ASP A 503 -16.58 9.10 -2.24
C ASP A 503 -15.78 10.06 -1.32
N CYS A 504 -14.55 10.41 -1.74
CA CYS A 504 -13.60 11.22 -1.00
C CYS A 504 -14.05 12.68 -0.78
N LEU A 505 -14.99 13.20 -1.60
CA LEU A 505 -15.59 14.52 -1.42
C LEU A 505 -16.89 14.47 -0.59
N GLY A 506 -17.32 13.25 -0.25
CA GLY A 506 -18.47 12.99 0.59
C GLY A 506 -18.40 13.58 1.99
N GLU A 507 -19.57 13.86 2.56
CA GLU A 507 -19.71 14.18 3.98
C GLU A 507 -19.15 13.02 4.83
N GLU A 508 -18.33 13.35 5.82
CA GLU A 508 -17.86 12.40 6.81
C GLU A 508 -19.01 12.03 7.76
N LEU A 509 -19.40 10.76 7.75
CA LEU A 509 -20.48 10.21 8.57
C LEU A 509 -20.01 9.92 9.98
N ALA A 510 -18.77 9.44 10.13
CA ALA A 510 -18.14 9.17 11.40
C ALA A 510 -16.60 9.11 11.27
N CYS A 511 -15.91 9.45 12.36
CA CYS A 511 -14.46 9.32 12.47
C CYS A 511 -14.10 8.94 13.90
N ALA A 512 -13.14 8.04 14.06
CA ALA A 512 -12.58 7.71 15.37
C ALA A 512 -11.08 7.38 15.29
N THR A 513 -10.38 7.66 16.39
CA THR A 513 -8.95 7.36 16.60
C THR A 513 -8.72 6.31 17.69
N SER A 514 -9.82 5.83 18.27
CA SER A 514 -9.86 4.86 19.35
C SER A 514 -11.23 4.19 19.31
N GLY A 515 -11.33 3.01 19.90
CA GLY A 515 -12.60 2.29 19.88
C GLY A 515 -12.47 0.84 20.27
N ILE A 516 -11.27 0.27 20.20
CA ILE A 516 -10.97 -1.10 20.62
C ILE A 516 -10.05 -1.04 21.85
N SER A 517 -10.38 -1.82 22.88
CA SER A 517 -9.71 -1.77 24.18
C SER A 517 -8.42 -2.60 24.24
N TYR A 518 -8.29 -3.63 23.42
CA TYR A 518 -7.13 -4.53 23.38
C TYR A 518 -6.67 -4.76 21.93
N GLY A 519 -5.36 -4.76 21.69
CA GLY A 519 -4.76 -4.95 20.34
C GLY A 519 -4.69 -3.67 19.49
N GLY A 520 -5.03 -2.50 20.07
CA GLY A 520 -5.13 -1.26 19.33
C GLY A 520 -6.32 -1.26 18.36
N GLY A 521 -6.60 -0.10 17.75
CA GLY A 521 -7.68 0.01 16.77
C GLY A 521 -8.62 1.20 17.00
N ALA A 522 -9.17 1.69 15.90
CA ALA A 522 -10.26 2.66 15.90
C ALA A 522 -11.57 1.94 15.57
N ARG A 523 -12.70 2.51 16.01
CA ARG A 523 -14.02 1.97 15.68
C ARG A 523 -15.03 3.08 15.48
N VAL A 524 -15.86 2.94 14.45
CA VAL A 524 -17.07 3.74 14.26
C VAL A 524 -18.27 2.84 14.00
N ALA A 525 -19.46 3.32 14.32
CA ALA A 525 -20.72 2.67 13.94
C ALA A 525 -21.58 3.68 13.18
N VAL A 526 -22.09 3.28 12.02
CA VAL A 526 -22.82 4.16 11.10
C VAL A 526 -24.14 3.51 10.70
N SER A 527 -25.22 4.29 10.76
CA SER A 527 -26.53 3.86 10.24
C SER A 527 -26.57 4.09 8.73
N LEU A 528 -26.77 3.03 7.95
CA LEU A 528 -26.79 3.07 6.49
C LEU A 528 -28.10 2.52 5.94
N THR A 529 -28.49 2.99 4.77
CA THR A 529 -29.65 2.49 4.01
C THR A 529 -29.22 1.45 2.97
N ALA A 530 -30.15 0.60 2.54
CA ALA A 530 -29.85 -0.45 1.56
C ALA A 530 -29.31 0.15 0.24
N GLY A 531 -28.18 -0.38 -0.23
CA GLY A 531 -27.50 0.09 -1.43
C GLY A 531 -26.69 1.38 -1.26
N GLN A 532 -26.67 1.99 -0.06
CA GLN A 532 -25.88 3.19 0.20
C GLN A 532 -24.39 2.87 0.13
N ARG A 533 -23.65 3.63 -0.69
CA ARG A 533 -22.20 3.49 -0.81
C ARG A 533 -21.50 4.42 0.16
N VAL A 534 -20.41 3.93 0.74
CA VAL A 534 -19.52 4.67 1.61
C VAL A 534 -18.07 4.46 1.18
N LEU A 535 -17.23 5.46 1.47
CA LEU A 535 -15.78 5.34 1.41
C LEU A 535 -15.26 5.18 2.84
N VAL A 536 -14.55 4.09 3.10
CA VAL A 536 -13.93 3.77 4.38
C VAL A 536 -12.44 4.08 4.26
N ILE A 537 -11.94 4.97 5.10
CA ILE A 537 -10.55 5.41 5.11
C ILE A 537 -9.88 4.87 6.36
N VAL A 538 -8.77 4.17 6.19
CA VAL A 538 -7.88 3.72 7.26
C VAL A 538 -6.60 4.54 7.19
N ASP A 539 -6.28 5.19 8.29
CA ASP A 539 -5.24 6.22 8.40
C ASP A 539 -4.64 6.13 9.81
N SER A 540 -3.87 7.12 10.26
CA SER A 540 -3.46 7.30 11.65
C SER A 540 -3.90 8.65 12.21
N PRO A 541 -4.06 8.78 13.54
CA PRO A 541 -4.46 10.05 14.14
C PRO A 541 -3.46 11.20 13.92
N ARG A 542 -2.15 10.89 13.78
CA ARG A 542 -1.05 11.86 13.70
C ARG A 542 0.18 11.20 13.06
N SER A 543 0.97 12.00 12.34
CA SER A 543 2.29 11.61 11.86
C SER A 543 3.28 11.29 13.00
N GLY A 544 4.20 10.35 12.74
CA GLY A 544 5.23 9.91 13.70
C GLY A 544 5.37 8.39 13.79
N ASP A 545 5.92 7.89 14.90
CA ASP A 545 6.01 6.44 15.15
C ASP A 545 4.59 5.83 15.16
N PHE A 546 4.42 4.64 14.55
CA PHE A 546 3.13 3.95 14.37
C PHE A 546 2.09 4.66 13.50
N SER A 547 2.47 5.74 12.79
CA SER A 547 1.56 6.45 11.88
C SER A 547 1.34 5.74 10.54
N SER A 548 2.11 4.70 10.24
CA SER A 548 1.90 3.81 9.10
C SER A 548 2.31 2.38 9.45
N GLY A 549 1.72 1.41 8.75
CA GLY A 549 2.01 -0.01 8.97
C GLY A 549 0.85 -0.90 8.57
N ASP A 550 0.90 -2.15 8.99
CA ASP A 550 -0.13 -3.13 8.69
C ASP A 550 -1.37 -2.92 9.56
N PHE A 551 -2.53 -3.14 8.98
CA PHE A 551 -3.82 -3.06 9.65
C PHE A 551 -4.74 -4.20 9.23
N GLU A 552 -5.71 -4.49 10.10
CA GLU A 552 -6.89 -5.29 9.76
C GLU A 552 -8.09 -4.33 9.72
N LEU A 553 -8.97 -4.46 8.73
CA LEU A 553 -10.23 -3.73 8.63
C LEU A 553 -11.38 -4.74 8.66
N HIS A 554 -12.30 -4.52 9.59
CA HIS A 554 -13.51 -5.31 9.74
C HIS A 554 -14.74 -4.45 9.43
N ILE A 555 -15.67 -5.02 8.65
CA ILE A 555 -16.99 -4.43 8.38
C ILE A 555 -18.06 -5.48 8.64
N HIS A 556 -18.94 -5.20 9.58
CA HIS A 556 -19.99 -6.12 10.03
C HIS A 556 -21.22 -5.35 10.48
N GLU A 557 -22.36 -6.04 10.51
CA GLU A 557 -23.56 -5.50 11.14
C GLU A 557 -23.44 -5.61 12.66
N ARG A 558 -23.84 -4.56 13.37
CA ARG A 558 -23.75 -4.52 14.82
C ARG A 558 -24.77 -5.48 15.45
N THR A 559 -24.28 -6.43 16.25
CA THR A 559 -25.10 -7.38 16.99
C THR A 559 -25.34 -6.91 18.43
N PRO A 560 -26.24 -7.55 19.19
CA PRO A 560 -26.40 -7.27 20.62
C PRO A 560 -25.32 -7.87 21.52
N THR A 561 -24.59 -8.88 21.02
CA THR A 561 -23.58 -9.68 21.74
C THR A 561 -22.55 -10.24 20.75
N GLU A 562 -21.35 -10.54 21.22
CA GLU A 562 -20.26 -11.17 20.44
C GLU A 562 -20.48 -12.67 20.20
N ALA A 563 -21.40 -13.27 20.96
CA ALA A 563 -21.70 -14.70 20.90
C ALA A 563 -22.04 -15.17 19.48
N GLY A 564 -21.29 -16.16 18.98
CA GLY A 564 -21.43 -16.71 17.64
C GLY A 564 -20.46 -16.15 16.60
N SER A 565 -19.75 -15.07 16.92
CA SER A 565 -18.72 -14.46 16.07
C SER A 565 -17.34 -14.37 16.74
N CYS A 566 -17.13 -15.11 17.82
CA CYS A 566 -15.98 -15.07 18.73
C CYS A 566 -14.57 -15.35 18.16
N PHE A 567 -14.43 -15.49 16.84
CA PHE A 567 -13.15 -15.78 16.17
C PHE A 567 -13.00 -15.04 14.83
N ASP A 568 -13.80 -14.00 14.58
CA ASP A 568 -13.76 -13.22 13.35
C ASP A 568 -12.86 -11.99 13.46
N GLY A 569 -12.51 -11.59 14.69
CA GLY A 569 -11.65 -10.46 14.98
C GLY A 569 -12.25 -9.09 15.06
N ALA A 570 -13.54 -9.01 14.84
CA ALA A 570 -14.28 -7.79 14.91
C ALA A 570 -14.75 -7.53 16.35
N ASP A 571 -15.26 -6.33 16.59
CA ASP A 571 -16.04 -5.97 17.80
C ASP A 571 -17.52 -5.95 17.38
N ASN A 572 -18.15 -7.13 17.30
CA ASN A 572 -19.49 -7.30 16.74
C ASN A 572 -20.58 -6.59 17.54
N ASP A 573 -20.46 -6.57 18.87
CA ASP A 573 -21.43 -5.91 19.74
C ASP A 573 -21.07 -4.45 20.07
N GLY A 574 -19.86 -3.99 19.77
CA GLY A 574 -19.41 -2.62 19.97
C GLY A 574 -19.03 -2.27 21.41
N ASP A 575 -18.83 -3.24 22.31
CA ASP A 575 -18.38 -3.03 23.69
C ASP A 575 -16.87 -2.78 23.82
N ARG A 576 -16.15 -2.82 22.68
CA ARG A 576 -14.71 -2.57 22.47
C ARG A 576 -13.81 -3.79 22.65
N TRP A 577 -14.38 -4.97 22.83
CA TRP A 577 -13.65 -6.21 22.98
C TRP A 577 -13.94 -7.11 21.79
N VAL A 578 -12.94 -7.92 21.44
CA VAL A 578 -13.00 -8.76 20.25
C VAL A 578 -12.75 -10.19 20.65
N ASP A 579 -13.45 -11.10 19.99
CA ASP A 579 -13.25 -12.54 20.11
C ASP A 579 -13.15 -13.01 21.57
N CYS A 580 -12.20 -13.87 21.89
CA CYS A 580 -11.99 -14.44 23.21
C CYS A 580 -11.63 -13.41 24.30
N ALA A 581 -11.24 -12.19 23.94
CA ALA A 581 -11.04 -11.12 24.92
C ALA A 581 -12.39 -10.58 25.43
N ASP A 582 -13.47 -10.81 24.68
CA ASP A 582 -14.84 -10.49 25.06
C ASP A 582 -15.39 -11.45 26.11
N THR A 583 -16.21 -10.93 27.03
CA THR A 583 -16.87 -11.72 28.07
C THR A 583 -17.94 -12.66 27.49
N ASP A 584 -18.62 -12.25 26.43
CA ASP A 584 -19.63 -13.04 25.73
C ASP A 584 -19.04 -14.28 25.07
N CYS A 585 -17.75 -14.24 24.74
CA CYS A 585 -17.01 -15.33 24.11
C CYS A 585 -16.25 -16.24 25.09
N GLN A 586 -16.19 -15.91 26.39
CA GLN A 586 -15.42 -16.70 27.36
C GLN A 586 -15.93 -18.13 27.55
N ALA A 587 -17.20 -18.37 27.26
CA ALA A 587 -17.78 -19.71 27.32
C ALA A 587 -17.44 -20.56 26.10
N GLU A 588 -16.90 -19.98 25.03
CA GLU A 588 -16.57 -20.70 23.81
C GLU A 588 -15.39 -21.67 24.04
N PRO A 589 -15.54 -22.97 23.72
CA PRO A 589 -14.51 -23.97 23.98
C PRO A 589 -13.16 -23.67 23.31
N LEU A 590 -13.20 -23.03 22.13
CA LEU A 590 -12.02 -22.67 21.36
C LEU A 590 -11.25 -21.49 21.95
N CYS A 591 -11.86 -20.73 22.87
CA CYS A 591 -11.18 -19.63 23.52
C CYS A 591 -10.12 -20.08 24.51
N ASP A 592 -10.14 -21.32 25.03
CA ASP A 592 -9.04 -21.99 25.76
C ASP A 592 -8.23 -21.08 26.74
N GLY A 593 -8.90 -20.11 27.36
CA GLY A 593 -8.29 -19.03 28.16
C GLY A 593 -7.37 -18.06 27.39
N ARG A 594 -7.15 -18.26 26.09
CA ARG A 594 -6.30 -17.52 25.15
C ARG A 594 -6.75 -16.11 24.84
N GLY A 595 -7.93 -15.69 25.30
CA GLY A 595 -8.45 -14.32 25.28
C GLY A 595 -7.73 -13.34 24.35
N CYS A 596 -6.87 -12.54 24.98
CA CYS A 596 -6.00 -11.53 24.40
C CYS A 596 -4.52 -11.98 24.37
N SER A 597 -4.23 -13.27 24.47
CA SER A 597 -2.84 -13.75 24.38
C SER A 597 -2.53 -14.16 22.95
N ASP A 598 -1.41 -13.69 22.42
CA ASP A 598 -0.89 -14.14 21.13
C ASP A 598 -0.41 -15.60 21.19
N VAL A 599 0.07 -16.02 22.35
CA VAL A 599 0.65 -17.36 22.56
C VAL A 599 0.23 -17.92 23.90
N ASN A 600 -0.25 -19.17 23.91
CA ASN A 600 -0.46 -19.93 25.14
C ASN A 600 0.75 -20.81 25.44
N LEU A 601 1.49 -20.46 26.50
CA LEU A 601 2.67 -21.19 26.97
C LEU A 601 2.30 -22.38 27.89
N GLY A 602 1.02 -22.56 28.19
CA GLY A 602 0.51 -23.63 29.05
C GLY A 602 1.00 -23.50 30.49
N SER A 603 1.43 -24.63 31.08
CA SER A 603 1.89 -24.70 32.48
C SER A 603 3.28 -25.33 32.64
N ALA A 604 4.06 -25.41 31.56
CA ALA A 604 5.38 -26.03 31.60
C ALA A 604 6.37 -25.19 32.42
N LEU A 605 7.38 -25.84 33.01
CA LEU A 605 8.53 -25.21 33.66
C LEU A 605 9.80 -26.07 33.47
N PRO A 606 10.98 -25.47 33.22
CA PRO A 606 11.16 -24.06 32.87
C PRO A 606 10.62 -23.76 31.47
N VAL A 607 10.16 -22.52 31.25
CA VAL A 607 9.81 -22.03 29.90
C VAL A 607 10.98 -21.22 29.37
N THR A 608 11.31 -21.42 28.10
CA THR A 608 12.14 -20.50 27.31
C THR A 608 11.45 -20.33 25.97
N TYR A 609 10.96 -19.12 25.71
CA TYR A 609 10.25 -18.77 24.49
C TYR A 609 11.03 -17.66 23.77
N GLN A 610 11.30 -17.84 22.48
CA GLN A 610 11.91 -16.81 21.64
C GLN A 610 10.83 -16.25 20.72
N GLY A 611 10.69 -14.93 20.72
CA GLY A 611 9.70 -14.24 19.90
C GLY A 611 10.17 -12.85 19.50
N ASP A 612 9.29 -12.16 18.79
CA ASP A 612 9.48 -10.78 18.40
C ASP A 612 8.15 -10.03 18.39
N THR A 613 8.22 -8.71 18.47
CA THR A 613 7.03 -7.84 18.41
C THR A 613 6.79 -7.29 17.00
N VAL A 614 7.36 -7.91 15.96
CA VAL A 614 7.14 -7.48 14.57
C VAL A 614 5.67 -7.73 14.21
N HIS A 615 5.05 -6.78 13.49
CA HIS A 615 3.64 -6.81 13.11
C HIS A 615 2.67 -6.95 14.30
N SER A 616 3.13 -6.63 15.52
CA SER A 616 2.29 -6.61 16.71
C SER A 616 1.82 -5.18 16.99
N GLY A 617 0.60 -5.02 17.50
CA GLY A 617 0.06 -3.71 17.89
C GLY A 617 0.65 -3.19 19.20
N ASP A 618 0.17 -2.03 19.65
CA ASP A 618 0.48 -1.40 20.95
C ASP A 618 -0.69 -1.57 21.94
N GLY A 619 -1.34 -2.73 21.87
CA GLY A 619 -2.60 -3.01 22.53
C GLY A 619 -2.52 -3.17 24.05
N PHE A 620 -1.32 -3.29 24.59
CA PHE A 620 -1.04 -3.40 26.01
C PHE A 620 -0.24 -2.19 26.49
N GLN A 621 -0.58 -1.71 27.69
CA GLN A 621 0.19 -0.65 28.33
C GLN A 621 0.42 -0.97 29.80
N GLY A 622 1.65 -1.36 30.12
CA GLY A 622 2.12 -1.53 31.49
C GLY A 622 2.58 -0.22 32.12
N THR A 623 2.68 -0.18 33.45
CA THR A 623 3.08 1.02 34.21
C THR A 623 4.57 1.38 34.08
N CYS A 624 5.38 0.46 33.55
CA CYS A 624 6.81 0.61 33.35
C CYS A 624 7.25 0.53 31.87
N GLY A 625 6.30 0.36 30.94
CA GLY A 625 6.55 0.40 29.49
C GLY A 625 6.60 1.83 28.96
N ALA A 626 7.23 2.01 27.80
CA ALA A 626 7.07 3.24 27.03
C ALA A 626 5.68 3.25 26.38
N LEU A 627 5.17 4.44 26.06
CA LEU A 627 3.92 4.56 25.32
C LEU A 627 4.16 4.19 23.86
N LEU A 628 3.14 3.62 23.21
CA LEU A 628 3.11 3.36 21.77
C LEU A 628 4.33 2.52 21.34
N GLN A 629 4.45 1.31 21.87
CA GLN A 629 5.48 0.35 21.48
C GLN A 629 4.82 -0.98 21.13
N PRO A 630 5.39 -1.78 20.21
CA PRO A 630 4.74 -3.01 19.81
C PRO A 630 4.93 -4.03 20.94
N ASP A 631 3.85 -4.70 21.30
CA ASP A 631 3.79 -5.60 22.44
C ASP A 631 3.29 -7.01 22.06
N ARG A 632 3.55 -7.99 22.92
CA ARG A 632 3.04 -9.35 22.79
C ARG A 632 2.62 -9.91 24.13
N GLY A 633 1.42 -10.49 24.16
CA GLY A 633 0.83 -11.17 25.31
C GLY A 633 1.04 -12.68 25.27
N HIS A 634 1.43 -13.25 26.41
CA HIS A 634 1.62 -14.68 26.59
C HIS A 634 0.78 -15.20 27.76
N LEU A 635 -0.08 -16.18 27.51
CA LEU A 635 -0.82 -16.84 28.58
C LEU A 635 0.06 -17.90 29.24
N TRP A 636 0.13 -17.91 30.57
CA TRP A 636 0.80 -18.97 31.32
C TRP A 636 0.06 -19.30 32.62
N THR A 637 0.02 -20.58 32.97
CA THR A 637 -0.69 -21.10 34.15
C THR A 637 0.27 -21.74 35.13
N ALA A 638 0.22 -21.30 36.39
CA ALA A 638 1.08 -21.83 37.44
C ALA A 638 0.78 -23.32 37.71
N PRO A 639 1.73 -24.25 37.50
CA PRO A 639 1.47 -25.68 37.68
C PRO A 639 1.32 -26.09 39.16
N ARG A 640 1.83 -25.25 40.07
CA ARG A 640 1.77 -25.41 41.53
C ARG A 640 1.81 -24.05 42.22
N ALA A 641 1.40 -24.00 43.48
CA ALA A 641 1.58 -22.80 44.30
C ALA A 641 3.09 -22.61 44.56
N GLY A 642 3.59 -21.39 44.33
CA GLY A 642 5.01 -21.11 44.43
C GLY A 642 5.35 -19.69 43.99
N THR A 643 6.64 -19.36 44.08
CA THR A 643 7.16 -18.09 43.59
C THR A 643 7.88 -18.32 42.27
N PHE A 644 7.48 -17.59 41.23
CA PHE A 644 8.00 -17.72 39.88
C PHE A 644 8.73 -16.44 39.47
N VAL A 645 9.78 -16.59 38.67
CA VAL A 645 10.52 -15.50 38.06
C VAL A 645 10.20 -15.50 36.57
N PHE A 646 9.77 -14.34 36.09
CA PHE A 646 9.59 -14.03 34.68
C PHE A 646 10.72 -13.07 34.32
N ASP A 647 11.49 -13.37 33.29
CA ASP A 647 12.57 -12.48 32.86
C ASP A 647 12.77 -12.52 31.35
N THR A 648 13.36 -11.45 30.83
CA THR A 648 13.76 -11.34 29.43
C THR A 648 15.27 -11.42 29.23
N GLN A 649 15.99 -12.23 30.03
CA GLN A 649 17.46 -12.29 29.97
C GLN A 649 18.00 -12.52 28.55
N GLY A 650 18.92 -11.65 28.13
CA GLY A 650 19.47 -11.62 26.78
C GLY A 650 18.68 -10.75 25.80
N SER A 651 17.61 -10.10 26.27
CA SER A 651 16.85 -9.09 25.54
C SER A 651 17.11 -7.72 26.15
N ASP A 652 17.20 -6.71 25.30
CA ASP A 652 17.39 -5.31 25.70
C ASP A 652 16.24 -4.45 25.16
N ALA A 653 16.03 -3.27 25.74
CA ALA A 653 15.03 -2.30 25.29
C ALA A 653 13.59 -2.84 25.33
N ASN A 654 13.24 -3.49 26.44
CA ASN A 654 11.90 -4.04 26.64
C ASN A 654 11.37 -3.75 28.05
N ALA A 655 10.05 -3.66 28.15
CA ALA A 655 9.34 -3.81 29.41
C ALA A 655 8.73 -5.22 29.48
N LEU A 656 8.50 -5.67 30.71
CA LEU A 656 7.88 -6.93 31.04
C LEU A 656 6.88 -6.67 32.15
N TYR A 657 5.62 -6.99 31.92
CA TYR A 657 4.59 -6.92 32.95
C TYR A 657 3.67 -8.13 32.92
N VAL A 658 3.06 -8.39 34.06
CA VAL A 658 2.19 -9.56 34.26
C VAL A 658 0.84 -9.07 34.74
N LEU A 659 -0.20 -9.43 33.99
CA LEU A 659 -1.59 -9.06 34.25
C LEU A 659 -2.38 -10.29 34.73
N THR A 660 -3.47 -10.04 35.44
CA THR A 660 -4.44 -11.09 35.83
C THR A 660 -5.31 -11.61 34.68
N GLY A 661 -5.19 -11.02 33.48
CA GLY A 661 -5.98 -11.33 32.29
C GLY A 661 -6.12 -10.08 31.40
N CYS A 662 -6.97 -10.13 30.39
CA CYS A 662 -7.16 -9.05 29.40
C CYS A 662 -7.72 -7.75 30.01
N ARG A 663 -8.67 -7.89 30.93
CA ARG A 663 -9.20 -6.80 31.79
C ARG A 663 -8.48 -6.76 33.15
N GLY A 664 -7.32 -7.39 33.23
CA GLY A 664 -6.67 -7.72 34.48
C GLY A 664 -5.86 -6.57 35.06
N ARG A 665 -5.86 -6.47 36.40
CA ARG A 665 -4.89 -5.66 37.12
C ARG A 665 -3.46 -6.14 36.86
N GLU A 666 -2.54 -5.20 36.69
CA GLU A 666 -1.10 -5.43 36.69
C GLU A 666 -0.63 -5.93 38.06
N LEU A 667 0.01 -7.10 38.07
CA LEU A 667 0.56 -7.75 39.25
C LEU A 667 2.00 -7.33 39.51
N ALA A 668 2.79 -7.17 38.45
CA ALA A 668 4.15 -6.67 38.50
C ALA A 668 4.57 -6.12 37.14
N CYS A 669 5.54 -5.21 37.15
CA CYS A 669 6.16 -4.61 35.98
C CYS A 669 7.66 -4.41 36.25
N ALA A 670 8.49 -4.66 35.24
CA ALA A 670 9.89 -4.28 35.20
C ALA A 670 10.28 -3.84 33.79
N ALA A 671 11.22 -2.91 33.67
CA ALA A 671 11.77 -2.49 32.39
C ALA A 671 13.29 -2.63 32.39
N SER A 672 13.86 -2.88 31.21
CA SER A 672 15.31 -2.87 31.03
C SER A 672 15.85 -1.46 31.31
N GLN A 673 16.77 -1.31 32.26
CA GLN A 673 17.32 -0.01 32.64
C GLN A 673 18.30 0.49 31.56
N GLY A 674 18.16 1.75 31.13
CA GLY A 674 18.89 2.34 30.00
C GLY A 674 20.42 2.41 30.14
N SER A 675 21.08 2.32 28.98
CA SER A 675 22.51 2.55 28.66
C SER A 675 23.54 2.31 29.79
N GLY A 676 24.09 1.10 29.87
CA GLY A 676 25.38 0.84 30.53
C GLY A 676 25.39 -0.29 31.57
N GLN A 677 24.24 -0.84 31.95
CA GLN A 677 24.17 -2.09 32.72
C GLN A 677 23.26 -3.09 32.00
N ALA A 678 23.77 -4.30 31.77
CA ALA A 678 23.03 -5.42 31.19
C ALA A 678 21.97 -5.91 32.20
N GLY A 679 20.80 -5.27 32.20
CA GLY A 679 19.69 -5.62 33.08
C GLY A 679 18.44 -5.88 32.26
N ALA A 680 18.19 -7.16 31.95
CA ALA A 680 16.91 -7.58 31.39
C ALA A 680 15.76 -7.31 32.37
N ALA A 681 14.57 -7.04 31.84
CA ALA A 681 13.39 -6.90 32.67
C ALA A 681 13.12 -8.23 33.40
N SER A 682 12.92 -8.18 34.72
CA SER A 682 12.63 -9.35 35.53
C SER A 682 11.65 -9.02 36.64
N VAL A 683 10.60 -9.83 36.76
CA VAL A 683 9.60 -9.74 37.82
C VAL A 683 9.49 -11.07 38.55
N LYS A 684 9.18 -11.00 39.85
CA LYS A 684 9.03 -12.16 40.71
C LYS A 684 7.66 -12.13 41.38
N LEU A 685 6.87 -13.18 41.18
CA LEU A 685 5.48 -13.24 41.62
C LEU A 685 5.19 -14.55 42.36
N THR A 686 4.43 -14.47 43.44
CA THR A 686 3.86 -15.64 44.10
C THR A 686 2.48 -15.89 43.53
N LEU A 687 2.26 -17.09 43.01
CA LEU A 687 1.03 -17.50 42.34
C LEU A 687 0.52 -18.80 42.97
N GLU A 688 -0.80 -18.95 42.99
CA GLU A 688 -1.46 -20.17 43.46
C GLU A 688 -1.47 -21.24 42.36
N LYS A 689 -1.65 -22.51 42.75
CA LYS A 689 -1.78 -23.61 41.78
C LYS A 689 -2.98 -23.37 40.85
N GLY A 690 -2.75 -23.48 39.55
CA GLY A 690 -3.77 -23.28 38.52
C GLY A 690 -4.09 -21.81 38.24
N GLN A 691 -3.39 -20.86 38.89
CA GLN A 691 -3.57 -19.45 38.60
C GLN A 691 -2.96 -19.11 37.24
N THR A 692 -3.81 -18.66 36.32
CA THR A 692 -3.42 -18.19 34.98
C THR A 692 -3.11 -16.70 35.02
N VAL A 693 -2.05 -16.29 34.33
CA VAL A 693 -1.62 -14.90 34.18
C VAL A 693 -1.28 -14.61 32.72
N LEU A 694 -1.40 -13.34 32.34
CA LEU A 694 -0.98 -12.85 31.04
C LEU A 694 0.35 -12.12 31.20
N VAL A 695 1.39 -12.61 30.55
CA VAL A 695 2.75 -12.06 30.58
C VAL A 695 2.96 -11.27 29.30
N VAL A 696 3.12 -9.96 29.40
CA VAL A 696 3.30 -9.07 28.25
C VAL A 696 4.77 -8.66 28.16
N VAL A 697 5.35 -8.86 26.97
CA VAL A 697 6.65 -8.30 26.61
C VAL A 697 6.41 -7.14 25.66
N ASP A 698 6.87 -5.97 26.06
CA ASP A 698 6.56 -4.70 25.42
C ASP A 698 7.87 -4.02 25.00
N GLY A 699 7.86 -3.35 23.84
CA GLY A 699 9.00 -2.57 23.38
C GLY A 699 9.30 -1.39 24.32
N MET A 700 10.51 -0.85 24.25
CA MET A 700 10.86 0.41 24.89
C MET A 700 11.49 1.33 23.87
N ALA A 701 10.97 2.56 23.80
CA ALA A 701 11.54 3.60 22.96
C ALA A 701 13.00 3.89 23.36
N ARG A 702 13.95 3.67 22.45
CA ARG A 702 15.25 4.33 22.49
C ARG A 702 15.22 5.55 21.58
N SER A 703 16.05 6.55 21.88
CA SER A 703 16.23 7.75 21.04
C SER A 703 16.70 7.47 19.61
N ASP A 704 17.07 6.22 19.30
CA ASP A 704 17.53 5.75 17.99
C ASP A 704 16.70 4.61 17.39
N ARG A 705 15.77 3.98 18.14
CA ARG A 705 14.89 2.89 17.68
C ARG A 705 13.61 2.81 18.51
N GLY A 706 12.49 3.23 17.91
CA GLY A 706 11.17 2.65 18.18
C GLY A 706 10.92 1.63 17.08
N ALA A 707 11.23 0.36 17.32
CA ALA A 707 11.15 -0.69 16.31
C ALA A 707 10.91 -2.02 17.02
N PRO A 708 10.20 -2.98 16.37
CA PRO A 708 9.89 -4.26 16.97
C PRO A 708 11.14 -4.95 17.53
N ILE A 709 11.00 -5.51 18.72
CA ILE A 709 12.09 -6.12 19.48
C ILE A 709 12.06 -7.62 19.31
N ARG A 710 13.24 -8.25 19.25
CA ARG A 710 13.37 -9.69 19.50
C ARG A 710 13.62 -9.89 20.98
N TYR A 711 12.97 -10.88 21.58
CA TYR A 711 13.11 -11.16 22.99
C TYR A 711 13.13 -12.66 23.27
N THR A 712 13.73 -13.01 24.40
CA THR A 712 13.65 -14.34 25.00
C THR A 712 12.91 -14.23 26.32
N LEU A 713 11.68 -14.74 26.39
CA LEU A 713 10.91 -14.82 27.63
C LEU A 713 11.27 -16.12 28.37
N ARG A 714 11.66 -16.01 29.63
CA ARG A 714 11.93 -17.14 30.52
C ARG A 714 10.98 -17.14 31.70
N ILE A 715 10.46 -18.31 32.04
CA ILE A 715 9.65 -18.52 33.25
C ILE A 715 10.27 -19.67 34.04
N SER A 716 10.66 -19.38 35.28
CA SER A 716 11.31 -20.34 36.17
C SER A 716 10.76 -20.26 37.59
N GLU A 717 10.94 -21.32 38.38
CA GLU A 717 10.57 -21.30 39.80
C GLU A 717 11.74 -20.76 40.64
N HIS A 718 11.42 -19.80 41.52
CA HIS A 718 12.41 -19.20 42.39
C HIS A 718 12.83 -20.18 43.50
N GLY A 719 14.08 -20.63 43.48
CA GLY A 719 14.64 -21.53 44.50
C GLY A 719 14.91 -22.97 44.03
N ALA A 720 14.68 -23.30 42.76
CA ALA A 720 15.17 -24.55 42.18
C ALA A 720 16.69 -24.46 41.98
N HIS A 721 17.47 -24.84 43.00
CA HIS A 721 18.89 -25.14 42.81
C HIS A 721 19.05 -26.23 41.74
N ALA A 722 19.92 -25.98 40.76
CA ALA A 722 20.36 -26.98 39.80
C ALA A 722 20.80 -28.27 40.54
N PRO A 723 20.40 -29.47 40.08
CA PRO A 723 21.02 -30.68 40.59
C PRO A 723 22.52 -30.61 40.25
N ARG A 724 23.35 -30.82 41.28
CA ARG A 724 24.81 -30.86 41.19
C ARG A 724 25.30 -32.00 40.31
#